data_AF-A0A8S8ZZ29-F1
#
_entry.id   AF-A0A8S8ZZ29-F1
#
_cell.length_a   1.000
_cell.length_b   1.000
_cell.length_c   1.000
_cell.angle_alpha   90.00
_cell.angle_beta   90.00
_cell.angle_gamma   90.00
#
_symmetry.space_group_name_H-M   'P 1'
#
loop_
_entity.id
_entity.type
_entity.pdbx_description
1 polymer ?
#
loop_
_entity_poly.entity_id
_entity_poly.type
_entity_poly.pdbx_seq_one_letter_code
_entity_poly.pdbx_strand_id
1 'polypeptide(L)'
;MAHPKPNIIAPAASNGQYQHFVPQFLLKNFANRVPKAPKTPKGTSKPKYEKGMFPGDLVINSLDMTQDSAVFIEKPVSRILGQINMYDDFTKPDKERRHVEKLLSKLEAQAAQIITKVTKALEAKEPTVRLMWDERSLLRKFLFLMRYRNIGFYKRFHHENAAEYSDQDREQLREYMTENPQFKTPMDVWLNNIKTIVELEIDPDFKWAREIGKHMYPDDAQWFLYNLQCNTMAFCVPSNPEDEFILTDNSYTVSDEVQVFARNVRSDRIETLARAPFHEFAPVSPKLMIVLRSHFLSEPLEDNMPGIKARREAKRASAFEGFGPVQSVLEDLPVGKPHNSHLKLVGNLLCLREGEDGRQRREHSYLFHFFSVESRHVHTINSILLDKCINCTSIIFNSKDAFGKTLEWYLTAPLEYGKTLIGENADLREKILMKLEAVSRSLGSKKETEWTRVNNCHVAADHEYSRRVDQQVRKNFNKVLSGKKAPTPPDINSFEGISAVIDEVMKQPGATHDGGPPGFNPRTQYRMLGGSIHTAHKDKEQAILMMTLRIKIDHWSRGVDEEIRHHNRQILIAEYLRMPARRLWSYMHIVRYMYLSDTYFIPIRLKPEQPEDAVIYAKDLFQPDRLTSLIYKAFTYDIECRKFPHIDIWGELTPDSKNTALMKVLAFEVQGTESILNCGIPTIENLAASLVSQTPFVGMALGIWSRNPRNPNYHPTPSPDFESNLDAALDLFDILHRTELALRVICRTRFLGIMESERVRHGLTPKTLQDLHKVFFTAVYPTPPDDWRYRLW
;
A
#
# COMPACT_ATOMS: atom_id res chain seq x y z
N MET A 1 -36.22 -11.68 11.59
CA MET A 1 -37.06 -10.96 10.59
C MET A 1 -36.80 -11.61 9.25
N ALA A 2 -37.83 -12.17 8.61
CA ALA A 2 -37.69 -12.79 7.30
C ALA A 2 -37.26 -11.73 6.28
N HIS A 3 -36.12 -11.92 5.62
CA HIS A 3 -35.78 -11.13 4.45
C HIS A 3 -36.93 -11.28 3.45
N PRO A 4 -37.50 -10.19 2.92
CA PRO A 4 -38.46 -10.29 1.84
C PRO A 4 -37.76 -11.04 0.70
N LYS A 5 -38.36 -12.13 0.21
CA LYS A 5 -37.99 -12.68 -1.09
C LYS A 5 -38.04 -11.50 -2.07
N PRO A 6 -36.94 -11.11 -2.73
CA PRO A 6 -37.04 -10.15 -3.81
C PRO A 6 -37.99 -10.78 -4.82
N ASN A 7 -39.14 -10.14 -5.02
CA ASN A 7 -40.03 -10.46 -6.10
C ASN A 7 -39.27 -10.04 -7.36
N ILE A 8 -38.52 -10.97 -7.96
CA ILE A 8 -37.88 -10.77 -9.26
C ILE A 8 -39.00 -10.81 -10.30
N ILE A 9 -39.79 -9.74 -10.35
CA ILE A 9 -40.64 -9.45 -11.48
C ILE A 9 -39.83 -8.48 -12.33
N ALA A 10 -38.95 -9.04 -13.15
CA ALA A 10 -38.49 -8.30 -14.31
C ALA A 10 -39.73 -7.93 -15.14
N PRO A 11 -39.86 -6.69 -15.64
CA PRO A 11 -40.86 -6.41 -16.64
C PRO A 11 -40.65 -7.41 -17.78
N ALA A 12 -41.71 -8.12 -18.16
CA ALA A 12 -41.69 -9.14 -19.18
C ALA A 12 -41.40 -8.52 -20.56
N ALA A 13 -40.13 -8.17 -20.81
CA ALA A 13 -39.64 -7.99 -22.15
C ALA A 13 -39.64 -9.38 -22.80
N SER A 14 -40.45 -9.56 -23.84
CA SER A 14 -40.63 -10.82 -24.57
C SER A 14 -39.36 -11.38 -25.23
N ASN A 15 -38.19 -10.72 -25.06
CA ASN A 15 -36.89 -11.03 -25.65
C ASN A 15 -35.70 -10.91 -24.67
N GLY A 16 -35.89 -11.23 -23.38
CA GLY A 16 -34.80 -11.18 -22.39
C GLY A 16 -33.61 -12.10 -22.76
N GLN A 17 -32.38 -11.57 -22.68
CA GLN A 17 -31.15 -12.32 -22.96
C GLN A 17 -30.57 -12.88 -21.66
N TYR A 18 -30.26 -14.17 -21.62
CA TYR A 18 -29.51 -14.78 -20.52
C TYR A 18 -28.03 -14.39 -20.64
N GLN A 19 -27.52 -13.66 -19.65
CA GLN A 19 -26.15 -13.13 -19.63
C GLN A 19 -25.37 -13.80 -18.50
N HIS A 20 -24.18 -14.28 -18.82
CA HIS A 20 -23.36 -15.07 -17.91
C HIS A 20 -22.47 -14.18 -17.04
N PHE A 21 -22.51 -14.37 -15.71
CA PHE A 21 -21.52 -13.79 -14.82
C PHE A 21 -20.29 -14.70 -14.67
N VAL A 22 -20.43 -16.00 -14.95
CA VAL A 22 -19.31 -16.90 -15.26
C VAL A 22 -19.34 -17.29 -16.73
N PRO A 23 -18.38 -16.84 -17.57
CA PRO A 23 -18.39 -17.05 -19.00
C PRO A 23 -18.49 -18.50 -19.43
N GLN A 24 -19.22 -18.73 -20.51
CA GLN A 24 -19.38 -20.06 -21.08
C GLN A 24 -18.06 -20.74 -21.42
N PHE A 25 -17.02 -20.01 -21.82
CA PHE A 25 -15.73 -20.63 -22.15
C PHE A 25 -15.06 -21.28 -20.93
N LEU A 26 -15.27 -20.75 -19.72
CA LEU A 26 -14.80 -21.37 -18.48
C LEU A 26 -15.70 -22.54 -18.08
N LEU A 27 -17.02 -22.35 -18.17
CA LEU A 27 -18.01 -23.40 -17.90
C LEU A 27 -17.79 -24.65 -18.76
N LYS A 28 -17.41 -24.46 -20.04
CA LYS A 28 -17.08 -25.57 -20.95
C LYS A 28 -15.95 -26.47 -20.44
N ASN A 29 -15.04 -25.95 -19.61
CA ASN A 29 -13.96 -26.75 -19.01
C ASN A 29 -14.44 -27.69 -17.89
N PHE A 30 -15.66 -27.49 -17.38
CA PHE A 30 -16.33 -28.36 -16.41
C PHE A 30 -17.42 -29.23 -17.05
N ALA A 31 -17.64 -29.08 -18.37
CA ALA A 31 -18.75 -29.70 -19.05
C ALA A 31 -18.41 -31.11 -19.55
N ASN A 32 -19.39 -31.98 -19.45
CA ASN A 32 -19.43 -33.28 -20.10
C ASN A 32 -20.43 -33.24 -21.27
N ARG A 33 -20.43 -34.27 -22.12
CA ARG A 33 -21.38 -34.38 -23.24
C ARG A 33 -22.54 -35.27 -22.86
N VAL A 34 -23.76 -34.84 -23.20
CA VAL A 34 -24.95 -35.70 -23.12
C VAL A 34 -24.68 -36.95 -23.96
N PRO A 35 -24.77 -38.17 -23.37
CA PRO A 35 -24.52 -39.41 -24.07
C PRO A 35 -25.37 -39.51 -25.34
N LYS A 36 -24.75 -39.88 -26.46
CA LYS A 36 -25.50 -40.26 -27.65
C LYS A 36 -26.14 -41.61 -27.39
N ALA A 37 -27.48 -41.70 -27.43
CA ALA A 37 -28.13 -42.99 -27.31
C ALA A 37 -27.59 -43.99 -28.36
N PRO A 38 -27.47 -45.27 -28.00
CA PRO A 38 -27.16 -46.32 -28.96
C PRO A 38 -28.17 -46.29 -30.12
N LYS A 39 -27.74 -46.64 -31.34
CA LYS A 39 -28.66 -46.84 -32.46
C LYS A 39 -29.63 -47.95 -32.09
N THR A 40 -30.85 -47.60 -31.69
CA THR A 40 -31.86 -48.60 -31.39
C THR A 40 -32.46 -49.17 -32.69
N PRO A 41 -32.90 -50.44 -32.69
CA PRO A 41 -33.58 -51.04 -33.84
C PRO A 41 -34.80 -50.21 -34.28
N LYS A 42 -35.10 -50.22 -35.58
CA LYS A 42 -36.31 -49.57 -36.12
C LYS A 42 -37.54 -50.08 -35.36
N GLY A 43 -38.27 -49.19 -34.68
CA GLY A 43 -39.53 -49.48 -33.99
C GLY A 43 -39.56 -49.22 -32.48
N THR A 44 -38.40 -49.04 -31.82
CA THR A 44 -38.37 -48.66 -30.39
C THR A 44 -38.54 -47.15 -30.20
N SER A 45 -39.19 -46.76 -29.10
CA SER A 45 -39.36 -45.34 -28.74
C SER A 45 -38.00 -44.67 -28.58
N LYS A 46 -37.88 -43.43 -29.11
CA LYS A 46 -36.67 -42.64 -28.93
C LYS A 46 -36.45 -42.40 -27.43
N PRO A 47 -35.21 -42.49 -26.93
CA PRO A 47 -34.92 -42.16 -25.54
C PRO A 47 -35.42 -40.75 -25.23
N LYS A 48 -36.14 -40.62 -24.11
CA LYS A 48 -36.62 -39.32 -23.62
C LYS A 48 -35.45 -38.62 -22.95
N TYR A 49 -34.98 -37.54 -23.55
CA TYR A 49 -34.02 -36.61 -22.94
C TYR A 49 -34.78 -35.57 -22.12
N GLU A 50 -34.11 -34.99 -21.11
CA GLU A 50 -34.67 -33.86 -20.36
C GLU A 50 -34.98 -32.67 -21.29
N LYS A 51 -36.04 -31.93 -20.94
CA LYS A 51 -36.55 -30.84 -21.78
C LYS A 51 -35.47 -29.77 -21.98
N GLY A 52 -35.02 -29.59 -23.23
CA GLY A 52 -34.01 -28.59 -23.61
C GLY A 52 -32.58 -29.13 -23.66
N MET A 53 -32.37 -30.43 -23.52
CA MET A 53 -31.09 -31.10 -23.74
C MET A 53 -31.17 -32.04 -24.94
N PHE A 54 -30.18 -31.95 -25.83
CA PHE A 54 -30.05 -32.83 -26.99
C PHE A 54 -28.75 -33.64 -26.94
N PRO A 55 -28.70 -34.82 -27.60
CA PRO A 55 -27.49 -35.62 -27.69
C PRO A 55 -26.27 -34.86 -28.21
N GLY A 56 -25.19 -34.88 -27.43
CA GLY A 56 -23.95 -34.19 -27.77
C GLY A 56 -23.83 -32.74 -27.26
N ASP A 57 -24.91 -32.18 -26.69
CA ASP A 57 -24.87 -30.89 -26.00
C ASP A 57 -23.89 -30.94 -24.82
N LEU A 58 -23.29 -29.79 -24.51
CA LEU A 58 -22.43 -29.62 -23.34
C LEU A 58 -23.29 -29.33 -22.11
N VAL A 59 -23.18 -30.20 -21.11
CA VAL A 59 -23.90 -30.13 -19.85
C VAL A 59 -22.92 -30.18 -18.69
N ILE A 60 -23.31 -29.59 -17.57
CA ILE A 60 -22.49 -29.51 -16.37
C ILE A 60 -23.21 -30.22 -15.23
N ASN A 61 -22.45 -31.03 -14.49
CA ASN A 61 -22.93 -31.62 -13.24
C ASN A 61 -22.98 -30.52 -12.16
N SER A 62 -24.14 -30.38 -11.52
CA SER A 62 -24.37 -29.37 -10.51
C SER A 62 -25.18 -29.94 -9.35
N LEU A 63 -24.84 -29.54 -8.13
CA LEU A 63 -25.71 -29.67 -6.97
C LEU A 63 -26.58 -28.41 -6.90
N ASP A 64 -27.89 -28.54 -7.11
CA ASP A 64 -28.84 -27.44 -7.00
C ASP A 64 -29.11 -27.13 -5.53
N MET A 65 -28.85 -25.88 -5.14
CA MET A 65 -28.97 -25.41 -3.76
C MET A 65 -30.23 -24.57 -3.53
N THR A 66 -31.11 -24.40 -4.52
CA THR A 66 -32.30 -23.52 -4.42
C THR A 66 -33.51 -24.15 -3.73
N GLN A 67 -33.63 -25.48 -3.75
CA GLN A 67 -34.72 -26.20 -3.08
C GLN A 67 -34.40 -26.44 -1.60
N ASP A 68 -35.35 -26.91 -0.78
CA ASP A 68 -35.04 -27.21 0.63
C ASP A 68 -34.00 -28.33 0.76
N SER A 69 -34.14 -29.40 -0.03
CA SER A 69 -33.14 -30.46 -0.20
C SER A 69 -32.22 -30.14 -1.38
N ALA A 70 -30.92 -30.44 -1.24
CA ALA A 70 -29.98 -30.30 -2.35
C ALA A 70 -30.14 -31.50 -3.31
N VAL A 71 -30.16 -31.22 -4.61
CA VAL A 71 -30.43 -32.24 -5.64
C VAL A 71 -29.34 -32.22 -6.70
N PHE A 72 -28.82 -33.39 -7.06
CA PHE A 72 -27.92 -33.54 -8.19
C PHE A 72 -28.69 -33.40 -9.50
N ILE A 73 -28.23 -32.49 -10.36
CA ILE A 73 -28.82 -32.21 -11.66
C ILE A 73 -27.74 -31.99 -12.71
N GLU A 74 -28.12 -32.14 -13.98
CA GLU A 74 -27.33 -31.64 -15.10
C GLU A 74 -27.99 -30.37 -15.65
N LYS A 75 -27.20 -29.35 -15.98
CA LYS A 75 -27.69 -28.12 -16.63
C LYS A 75 -26.91 -27.81 -17.91
N PRO A 76 -27.56 -27.31 -18.98
CA PRO A 76 -26.86 -26.84 -20.16
C PRO A 76 -25.91 -25.68 -19.80
N VAL A 77 -24.71 -25.67 -20.38
CA VAL A 77 -23.72 -24.58 -20.20
C VAL A 77 -24.34 -23.20 -20.47
N SER A 78 -25.26 -23.11 -21.43
CA SER A 78 -25.93 -21.87 -21.83
C SER A 78 -27.00 -21.34 -20.85
N ARG A 79 -27.28 -22.09 -19.77
CA ARG A 79 -28.40 -21.84 -18.84
C ARG A 79 -28.01 -21.97 -17.36
N ILE A 80 -26.72 -21.87 -17.03
CA ILE A 80 -26.20 -21.88 -15.66
C ILE A 80 -25.24 -20.71 -15.44
N LEU A 81 -25.12 -20.24 -14.19
CA LEU A 81 -24.26 -19.13 -13.76
C LEU A 81 -24.42 -17.85 -14.61
N GLY A 82 -25.67 -17.49 -14.87
CA GLY A 82 -26.08 -16.26 -15.51
C GLY A 82 -27.44 -15.75 -15.00
N GLN A 83 -27.78 -14.55 -15.43
CA GLN A 83 -29.00 -13.84 -15.06
C GLN A 83 -29.60 -13.19 -16.32
N ILE A 84 -30.93 -13.14 -16.40
CA ILE A 84 -31.61 -12.50 -17.53
C ILE A 84 -31.42 -10.99 -17.43
N ASN A 85 -30.97 -10.36 -18.52
CA ASN A 85 -30.78 -8.92 -18.65
C ASN A 85 -29.91 -8.30 -17.54
N MET A 86 -28.92 -9.05 -17.05
CA MET A 86 -28.02 -8.65 -15.97
C MET A 86 -27.26 -7.34 -16.24
N TYR A 87 -26.86 -7.12 -17.49
CA TYR A 87 -26.03 -5.99 -17.93
C TYR A 87 -26.77 -5.05 -18.88
N ASP A 88 -28.10 -5.18 -18.96
CA ASP A 88 -28.93 -4.34 -19.81
C ASP A 88 -29.12 -2.97 -19.13
N ASP A 89 -28.67 -1.91 -19.81
CA ASP A 89 -28.91 -0.54 -19.40
C ASP A 89 -30.26 -0.07 -19.96
N PHE A 90 -31.31 -0.22 -19.15
CA PHE A 90 -32.67 0.17 -19.53
C PHE A 90 -32.87 1.69 -19.66
N THR A 91 -31.89 2.50 -19.24
CA THR A 91 -31.91 3.96 -19.46
C THR A 91 -31.51 4.32 -20.90
N LYS A 92 -30.89 3.38 -21.64
CA LYS A 92 -30.43 3.58 -23.02
C LYS A 92 -31.43 3.07 -24.06
N PRO A 93 -31.40 3.62 -25.29
CA PRO A 93 -32.14 3.06 -26.42
C PRO A 93 -31.78 1.60 -26.69
N ASP A 94 -32.70 0.82 -27.28
CA ASP A 94 -32.54 -0.63 -27.49
C ASP A 94 -31.21 -1.04 -28.15
N LYS A 95 -30.67 -0.24 -29.07
CA LYS A 95 -29.39 -0.53 -29.77
C LYS A 95 -28.16 -0.45 -28.84
N GLU A 96 -28.25 0.38 -27.80
CA GLU A 96 -27.17 0.68 -26.83
C GLU A 96 -27.41 0.02 -25.47
N ARG A 97 -28.63 -0.48 -25.21
CA ARG A 97 -28.99 -1.20 -23.97
C ARG A 97 -27.96 -2.26 -23.59
N ARG A 98 -27.41 -2.98 -24.57
CA ARG A 98 -26.47 -4.10 -24.36
C ARG A 98 -25.00 -3.73 -24.59
N HIS A 99 -24.62 -2.46 -24.39
CA HIS A 99 -23.25 -2.03 -24.64
C HIS A 99 -22.24 -2.69 -23.69
N VAL A 100 -22.57 -2.85 -22.39
CA VAL A 100 -21.70 -3.52 -21.41
C VAL A 100 -21.48 -4.99 -21.78
N GLU A 101 -22.55 -5.71 -22.16
CA GLU A 101 -22.44 -7.10 -22.64
C GLU A 101 -21.52 -7.23 -23.86
N LYS A 102 -21.59 -6.30 -24.83
CA LYS A 102 -20.69 -6.29 -25.99
C LYS A 102 -19.22 -6.07 -25.58
N LEU A 103 -18.98 -5.17 -24.63
CA LEU A 103 -17.64 -4.90 -24.09
C LEU A 103 -17.08 -6.12 -23.35
N LEU A 104 -17.88 -6.75 -22.50
CA LEU A 104 -17.53 -7.98 -21.78
C LEU A 104 -17.23 -9.11 -22.76
N SER A 105 -18.05 -9.31 -23.78
CA SER A 105 -17.83 -10.36 -24.81
C SER A 105 -16.47 -10.22 -25.50
N LYS A 106 -16.03 -8.99 -25.81
CA LYS A 106 -14.71 -8.74 -26.40
C LYS A 106 -13.58 -9.09 -25.42
N LEU A 107 -13.68 -8.64 -24.16
CA LEU A 107 -12.69 -8.96 -23.13
C LEU A 107 -12.62 -10.47 -22.87
N GLU A 108 -13.77 -11.13 -22.78
CA GLU A 108 -13.88 -12.58 -22.59
C GLU A 108 -13.25 -13.35 -23.74
N ALA A 109 -13.43 -12.91 -24.99
CA ALA A 109 -12.77 -13.53 -26.13
C ALA A 109 -11.24 -13.45 -26.04
N GLN A 110 -10.71 -12.30 -25.58
CA GLN A 110 -9.27 -12.13 -25.36
C GLN A 110 -8.75 -12.97 -24.18
N ALA A 111 -9.47 -12.99 -23.06
CA ALA A 111 -9.14 -13.82 -21.92
C ALA A 111 -9.19 -15.32 -22.26
N ALA A 112 -10.17 -15.75 -23.06
CA ALA A 112 -10.30 -17.13 -23.52
C ALA A 112 -9.09 -17.59 -24.34
N GLN A 113 -8.50 -16.71 -25.17
CA GLN A 113 -7.28 -17.03 -25.92
C GLN A 113 -6.09 -17.29 -24.97
N ILE A 114 -5.94 -16.45 -23.94
CA ILE A 114 -4.87 -16.60 -22.94
C ILE A 114 -5.09 -17.87 -22.12
N ILE A 115 -6.31 -18.12 -21.64
CA ILE A 115 -6.64 -19.35 -20.90
C ILE A 115 -6.41 -20.59 -21.77
N THR A 116 -6.78 -20.56 -23.06
CA THR A 116 -6.52 -21.66 -24.00
C THR A 116 -5.03 -21.91 -24.17
N LYS A 117 -4.20 -20.86 -24.22
CA LYS A 117 -2.74 -20.97 -24.24
C LYS A 117 -2.23 -21.68 -22.98
N VAL A 118 -2.73 -21.30 -21.81
CA VAL A 118 -2.38 -21.91 -20.52
C VAL A 118 -2.81 -23.39 -20.47
N THR A 119 -4.05 -23.71 -20.86
CA THR A 119 -4.54 -25.09 -20.82
C THR A 119 -3.82 -25.99 -21.82
N LYS A 120 -3.49 -25.49 -23.02
CA LYS A 120 -2.68 -26.26 -24.00
C LYS A 120 -1.29 -26.57 -23.49
N ALA A 121 -0.62 -25.61 -22.84
CA ALA A 121 0.68 -25.85 -22.22
C ALA A 121 0.58 -26.92 -21.12
N LEU A 122 -0.47 -26.88 -20.30
CA LEU A 122 -0.75 -27.89 -19.29
C LEU A 122 -1.02 -29.28 -19.90
N GLU A 123 -1.85 -29.37 -20.94
CA GLU A 123 -2.15 -30.61 -21.66
C GLU A 123 -0.90 -31.21 -22.33
N ALA A 124 -0.02 -30.36 -22.85
CA ALA A 124 1.28 -30.72 -23.38
C ALA A 124 2.31 -31.10 -22.29
N LYS A 125 1.92 -31.02 -21.00
CA LYS A 125 2.77 -31.27 -19.83
C LYS A 125 4.01 -30.37 -19.79
N GLU A 126 3.89 -29.16 -20.32
CA GLU A 126 4.94 -28.15 -20.18
C GLU A 126 5.03 -27.74 -18.70
N PRO A 127 6.24 -27.58 -18.13
CA PRO A 127 6.39 -27.17 -16.73
C PRO A 127 5.99 -25.70 -16.50
N THR A 128 5.99 -24.90 -17.56
CA THR A 128 5.79 -23.46 -17.49
C THR A 128 5.08 -22.91 -18.73
N VAL A 129 4.37 -21.79 -18.57
CA VAL A 129 3.78 -21.02 -19.66
C VAL A 129 4.29 -19.58 -19.63
N ARG A 130 4.69 -19.03 -20.79
CA ARG A 130 5.13 -17.65 -20.92
C ARG A 130 3.96 -16.74 -21.27
N LEU A 131 3.75 -15.69 -20.47
CA LEU A 131 2.82 -14.60 -20.78
C LEU A 131 3.57 -13.28 -20.94
N MET A 132 3.19 -12.49 -21.94
CA MET A 132 3.66 -11.11 -22.12
C MET A 132 2.99 -10.18 -21.09
N TRP A 133 3.53 -8.97 -20.92
CA TRP A 133 2.93 -7.94 -20.05
C TRP A 133 1.44 -7.75 -20.33
N ASP A 134 1.07 -7.56 -21.60
CA ASP A 134 -0.31 -7.29 -22.00
C ASP A 134 -1.24 -8.47 -21.72
N GLU A 135 -0.78 -9.71 -21.96
CA GLU A 135 -1.55 -10.92 -21.64
C GLU A 135 -1.77 -11.04 -20.12
N ARG A 136 -0.70 -10.86 -19.33
CA ARG A 136 -0.79 -10.93 -17.86
C ARG A 136 -1.73 -9.86 -17.31
N SER A 137 -1.60 -8.63 -17.78
CA SER A 137 -2.41 -7.49 -17.32
C SER A 137 -3.87 -7.64 -17.72
N LEU A 138 -4.15 -8.14 -18.94
CA LEU A 138 -5.51 -8.44 -19.40
C LEU A 138 -6.14 -9.56 -18.57
N LEU A 139 -5.40 -10.63 -18.27
CA LEU A 139 -5.90 -11.73 -17.46
C LEU A 139 -6.22 -11.26 -16.03
N ARG A 140 -5.36 -10.44 -15.40
CA ARG A 140 -5.65 -9.86 -14.07
C ARG A 140 -6.89 -8.97 -14.07
N LYS A 141 -7.05 -8.11 -15.08
CA LYS A 141 -8.25 -7.30 -15.27
C LYS A 141 -9.50 -8.18 -15.39
N PHE A 142 -9.43 -9.22 -16.21
CA PHE A 142 -10.51 -10.19 -16.38
C PHE A 142 -10.87 -10.87 -15.06
N LEU A 143 -9.89 -11.33 -14.28
CA LEU A 143 -10.12 -11.98 -12.97
C LEU A 143 -10.79 -11.03 -11.97
N PHE A 144 -10.38 -9.76 -11.92
CA PHE A 144 -11.07 -8.78 -11.09
C PHE A 144 -12.53 -8.58 -11.55
N LEU A 145 -12.77 -8.48 -12.87
CA LEU A 145 -14.12 -8.31 -13.38
C LEU A 145 -15.02 -9.51 -13.07
N MET A 146 -14.49 -10.73 -13.13
CA MET A 146 -15.20 -11.94 -12.68
C MET A 146 -15.67 -11.81 -11.22
N ARG A 147 -14.83 -11.21 -10.38
CA ARG A 147 -15.18 -10.88 -9.00
C ARG A 147 -16.19 -9.74 -8.91
N TYR A 148 -16.04 -8.68 -9.69
CA TYR A 148 -16.86 -7.47 -9.60
C TYR A 148 -18.28 -7.63 -10.20
N ARG A 149 -18.43 -8.50 -11.22
CA ARG A 149 -19.69 -8.67 -11.97
C ARG A 149 -20.54 -9.86 -11.52
N ASN A 150 -20.28 -10.41 -10.35
CA ASN A 150 -20.99 -11.57 -9.83
C ASN A 150 -22.44 -11.23 -9.41
N ILE A 151 -23.26 -12.27 -9.20
CA ILE A 151 -24.68 -12.13 -8.84
C ILE A 151 -24.93 -11.36 -7.53
N GLY A 152 -24.02 -11.44 -6.56
CA GLY A 152 -24.08 -10.67 -5.33
C GLY A 152 -23.90 -9.17 -5.56
N PHE A 153 -22.99 -8.76 -6.44
CA PHE A 153 -22.81 -7.36 -6.81
C PHE A 153 -23.99 -6.83 -7.62
N TYR A 154 -24.52 -7.63 -8.54
CA TYR A 154 -25.78 -7.30 -9.20
C TYR A 154 -26.89 -7.02 -8.17
N LYS A 155 -27.10 -7.92 -7.20
CA LYS A 155 -28.11 -7.72 -6.14
C LYS A 155 -27.85 -6.47 -5.29
N ARG A 156 -26.59 -6.15 -5.00
CA ARG A 156 -26.16 -4.95 -4.26
C ARG A 156 -26.51 -3.65 -4.99
N PHE A 157 -26.39 -3.61 -6.31
CA PHE A 157 -26.64 -2.38 -7.09
C PHE A 157 -28.02 -2.33 -7.76
N HIS A 158 -28.76 -3.44 -7.80
CA HIS A 158 -30.06 -3.53 -8.46
C HIS A 158 -31.19 -2.95 -7.57
N HIS A 159 -31.20 -1.62 -7.46
CA HIS A 159 -32.20 -0.83 -6.74
C HIS A 159 -32.80 0.25 -7.66
N GLU A 160 -34.08 0.58 -7.46
CA GLU A 160 -34.77 1.56 -8.31
C GLU A 160 -34.24 2.99 -8.09
N ASN A 161 -33.73 3.27 -6.90
CA ASN A 161 -33.19 4.58 -6.54
C ASN A 161 -32.10 4.46 -5.46
N ALA A 162 -31.37 5.56 -5.24
CA ALA A 162 -30.28 5.62 -4.26
C ALA A 162 -30.73 5.47 -2.79
N ALA A 163 -32.02 5.70 -2.49
CA ALA A 163 -32.55 5.60 -1.13
C ALA A 163 -32.76 4.14 -0.69
N GLU A 164 -33.03 3.24 -1.63
CA GLU A 164 -33.22 1.81 -1.38
C GLU A 164 -31.90 1.03 -1.21
N TYR A 165 -30.79 1.59 -1.69
CA TYR A 165 -29.47 1.00 -1.49
C TYR A 165 -29.13 0.92 0.00
N SER A 166 -28.83 -0.29 0.47
CA SER A 166 -28.75 -0.64 1.90
C SER A 166 -27.44 -1.29 2.35
N ASP A 167 -26.45 -1.34 1.46
CA ASP A 167 -25.11 -1.84 1.79
C ASP A 167 -24.30 -0.87 2.66
N GLN A 168 -23.17 -1.36 3.19
CA GLN A 168 -22.36 -0.67 4.21
C GLN A 168 -21.84 0.71 3.77
N ASP A 169 -21.64 0.91 2.47
CA ASP A 169 -21.16 2.16 1.85
C ASP A 169 -22.29 3.05 1.31
N ARG A 170 -23.52 2.83 1.79
CA ARG A 170 -24.74 3.59 1.42
C ARG A 170 -24.54 5.09 1.37
N GLU A 171 -23.88 5.66 2.38
CA GLU A 171 -23.72 7.12 2.49
C GLU A 171 -22.76 7.63 1.41
N GLN A 172 -21.67 6.91 1.18
CA GLN A 172 -20.64 7.21 0.19
C GLN A 172 -21.21 7.11 -1.23
N LEU A 173 -21.99 6.09 -1.52
CA LEU A 173 -22.61 5.92 -2.84
C LEU A 173 -23.63 7.05 -3.12
N ARG A 174 -24.44 7.43 -2.13
CA ARG A 174 -25.40 8.54 -2.26
C ARG A 174 -24.70 9.88 -2.48
N GLU A 175 -23.61 10.14 -1.74
CA GLU A 175 -22.77 11.31 -1.93
C GLU A 175 -22.21 11.34 -3.36
N TYR A 176 -21.65 10.21 -3.81
CA TYR A 176 -21.13 10.07 -5.17
C TYR A 176 -22.18 10.31 -6.26
N MET A 177 -23.38 9.74 -6.13
CA MET A 177 -24.48 9.95 -7.09
C MET A 177 -25.01 11.39 -7.07
N THR A 178 -24.97 12.06 -5.91
CA THR A 178 -25.33 13.49 -5.80
C THR A 178 -24.31 14.37 -6.54
N GLU A 179 -23.03 14.05 -6.43
CA GLU A 179 -21.95 14.74 -7.16
C GLU A 179 -21.92 14.40 -8.66
N ASN A 180 -22.57 13.31 -9.07
CA ASN A 180 -22.58 12.78 -10.43
C ASN A 180 -24.04 12.59 -10.90
N PRO A 181 -24.75 13.69 -11.22
CA PRO A 181 -26.18 13.66 -11.50
C PRO A 181 -26.56 12.86 -12.75
N GLN A 182 -25.59 12.41 -13.56
CA GLN A 182 -25.81 11.46 -14.65
C GLN A 182 -26.21 10.06 -14.17
N PHE A 183 -25.87 9.67 -12.94
CA PHE A 183 -26.26 8.38 -12.36
C PHE A 183 -27.59 8.54 -11.61
N LYS A 184 -28.65 7.93 -12.14
CA LYS A 184 -30.00 7.98 -11.55
C LYS A 184 -30.25 6.83 -10.59
N THR A 185 -29.63 5.70 -10.85
CA THR A 185 -29.75 4.48 -10.05
C THR A 185 -28.37 3.96 -9.62
N PRO A 186 -28.27 3.20 -8.52
CA PRO A 186 -27.04 2.48 -8.18
C PRO A 186 -26.56 1.55 -9.29
N MET A 187 -27.49 1.02 -10.10
CA MET A 187 -27.19 0.19 -11.26
C MET A 187 -26.36 0.96 -12.31
N ASP A 188 -26.67 2.23 -12.55
CA ASP A 188 -25.93 3.07 -13.51
C ASP A 188 -24.45 3.19 -13.08
N VAL A 189 -24.20 3.30 -11.77
CA VAL A 189 -22.85 3.35 -11.21
C VAL A 189 -22.11 2.04 -11.47
N TRP A 190 -22.74 0.90 -11.20
CA TRP A 190 -22.13 -0.42 -11.40
C TRP A 190 -21.83 -0.71 -12.88
N LEU A 191 -22.76 -0.41 -13.78
CA LEU A 191 -22.55 -0.56 -15.23
C LEU A 191 -21.44 0.37 -15.73
N ASN A 192 -21.39 1.61 -15.26
CA ASN A 192 -20.30 2.54 -15.56
C ASN A 192 -18.95 2.03 -15.05
N ASN A 193 -18.89 1.47 -13.85
CA ASN A 193 -17.67 0.91 -13.28
C ASN A 193 -17.16 -0.28 -14.10
N ILE A 194 -18.04 -1.21 -14.50
CA ILE A 194 -17.69 -2.33 -15.40
C ILE A 194 -17.12 -1.78 -16.71
N LYS A 195 -17.83 -0.84 -17.35
CA LYS A 195 -17.40 -0.21 -18.59
C LYS A 195 -16.01 0.42 -18.44
N THR A 196 -15.81 1.20 -17.38
CA THR A 196 -14.55 1.90 -17.08
C THR A 196 -13.39 0.91 -16.95
N ILE A 197 -13.56 -0.19 -16.21
CA ILE A 197 -12.52 -1.21 -16.06
C ILE A 197 -12.20 -1.90 -17.39
N VAL A 198 -13.23 -2.25 -18.18
CA VAL A 198 -13.02 -2.93 -19.48
C VAL A 198 -12.23 -2.03 -20.42
N GLU A 199 -12.62 -0.76 -20.53
CA GLU A 199 -12.03 0.22 -21.45
C GLU A 199 -10.65 0.74 -20.99
N LEU A 200 -10.34 0.66 -19.69
CA LEU A 200 -9.08 1.16 -19.12
C LEU A 200 -7.84 0.49 -19.74
N GLU A 201 -6.93 1.26 -20.31
CA GLU A 201 -5.62 0.74 -20.70
C GLU A 201 -4.71 0.61 -19.46
N ILE A 202 -4.19 -0.59 -19.17
CA ILE A 202 -3.25 -0.82 -18.05
C ILE A 202 -1.83 -0.64 -18.57
N ASP A 203 -1.34 0.60 -18.52
CA ASP A 203 0.00 0.95 -18.99
C ASP A 203 1.11 0.61 -17.98
N PRO A 204 2.34 0.32 -18.45
CA PRO A 204 3.49 0.06 -17.57
C PRO A 204 3.94 1.25 -16.72
N ASP A 205 3.63 2.49 -17.13
CA ASP A 205 4.00 3.73 -16.41
C ASP A 205 3.05 4.02 -15.24
N PHE A 206 2.07 3.15 -15.00
CA PHE A 206 1.11 3.27 -13.91
C PHE A 206 0.21 4.53 -13.99
N LYS A 207 0.06 5.12 -15.18
CA LYS A 207 -0.80 6.30 -15.39
C LYS A 207 -2.27 5.95 -15.16
N TRP A 208 -2.67 4.75 -15.55
CA TRP A 208 -4.01 4.19 -15.35
C TRP A 208 -4.51 4.25 -13.91
N ALA A 209 -3.62 4.15 -12.91
CA ALA A 209 -3.99 4.18 -11.50
C ALA A 209 -4.57 5.54 -11.07
N ARG A 210 -4.16 6.63 -11.73
CA ARG A 210 -4.73 7.96 -11.51
C ARG A 210 -6.00 8.17 -12.31
N GLU A 211 -6.08 7.61 -13.51
CA GLU A 211 -7.24 7.77 -14.39
C GLU A 211 -8.46 7.01 -13.88
N ILE A 212 -8.28 5.80 -13.34
CA ILE A 212 -9.42 5.00 -12.87
C ILE A 212 -10.21 5.70 -11.77
N GLY A 213 -9.53 6.39 -10.85
CA GLY A 213 -10.17 7.13 -9.75
C GLY A 213 -11.04 8.31 -10.19
N LYS A 214 -10.86 8.82 -11.42
CA LYS A 214 -11.65 9.92 -11.98
C LYS A 214 -12.96 9.47 -12.63
N HIS A 215 -13.02 8.22 -13.09
CA HIS A 215 -14.10 7.73 -13.94
C HIS A 215 -14.97 6.64 -13.29
N MET A 216 -14.57 6.17 -12.12
CA MET A 216 -15.18 5.05 -11.41
C MET A 216 -15.56 5.45 -9.97
N TYR A 217 -16.55 4.77 -9.39
CA TYR A 217 -16.86 4.94 -7.96
C TYR A 217 -15.60 4.70 -7.10
N PRO A 218 -15.19 5.64 -6.23
CA PRO A 218 -13.86 5.60 -5.65
C PRO A 218 -13.52 4.36 -4.80
N ASP A 219 -14.45 3.86 -3.99
CA ASP A 219 -14.21 2.66 -3.16
C ASP A 219 -13.94 1.42 -4.04
N ASP A 220 -14.69 1.29 -5.14
CA ASP A 220 -14.50 0.18 -6.08
C ASP A 220 -13.21 0.37 -6.91
N ALA A 221 -12.84 1.62 -7.24
CA ALA A 221 -11.58 1.95 -7.92
C ALA A 221 -10.36 1.62 -7.06
N GLN A 222 -10.42 1.94 -5.76
CA GLN A 222 -9.40 1.57 -4.78
C GLN A 222 -9.28 0.05 -4.67
N TRP A 223 -10.40 -0.66 -4.64
CA TRP A 223 -10.39 -2.11 -4.60
C TRP A 223 -9.74 -2.73 -5.84
N PHE A 224 -10.05 -2.22 -7.03
CA PHE A 224 -9.40 -2.61 -8.28
C PHE A 224 -7.88 -2.40 -8.21
N LEU A 225 -7.45 -1.21 -7.80
CA LEU A 225 -6.03 -0.88 -7.66
C LEU A 225 -5.30 -1.85 -6.71
N TYR A 226 -5.87 -2.07 -5.53
CA TYR A 226 -5.32 -2.96 -4.53
C TYR A 226 -5.21 -4.39 -5.05
N ASN A 227 -6.26 -4.91 -5.70
CA ASN A 227 -6.25 -6.27 -6.24
C ASN A 227 -5.16 -6.47 -7.31
N LEU A 228 -4.95 -5.48 -8.18
CA LEU A 228 -3.95 -5.55 -9.24
C LEU A 228 -2.50 -5.38 -8.73
N GLN A 229 -2.30 -4.64 -7.64
CA GLN A 229 -0.97 -4.29 -7.13
C GLN A 229 -0.50 -5.19 -5.98
N CYS A 230 -1.42 -5.73 -5.17
CA CYS A 230 -1.10 -6.39 -3.91
C CYS A 230 -1.18 -7.92 -3.98
N ASN A 231 -1.51 -8.49 -5.14
CA ASN A 231 -1.58 -9.94 -5.33
C ASN A 231 -0.62 -10.42 -6.44
N THR A 232 -0.14 -11.64 -6.34
CA THR A 232 0.61 -12.35 -7.38
C THR A 232 -0.26 -13.49 -7.93
N MET A 233 -0.22 -13.70 -9.25
CA MET A 233 -0.96 -14.79 -9.90
C MET A 233 -0.10 -16.06 -9.98
N ALA A 234 -0.68 -17.21 -9.64
CA ALA A 234 -0.07 -18.52 -9.76
C ALA A 234 -1.05 -19.56 -10.34
N PHE A 235 -0.54 -20.58 -11.04
CA PHE A 235 -1.34 -21.68 -11.58
C PHE A 235 -1.16 -22.93 -10.71
N CYS A 236 -2.24 -23.44 -10.14
CA CYS A 236 -2.24 -24.65 -9.32
C CYS A 236 -2.93 -25.80 -10.05
N VAL A 237 -2.31 -26.98 -9.97
CA VAL A 237 -2.78 -28.23 -10.58
C VAL A 237 -2.77 -29.32 -9.50
N PRO A 238 -3.82 -30.13 -9.35
CA PRO A 238 -3.79 -31.24 -8.39
C PRO A 238 -2.68 -32.24 -8.72
N SER A 239 -1.88 -32.60 -7.73
CA SER A 239 -0.86 -33.66 -7.83
C SER A 239 -1.50 -35.04 -8.02
N ASN A 240 -2.64 -35.28 -7.36
CA ASN A 240 -3.42 -36.49 -7.48
C ASN A 240 -4.45 -36.33 -8.62
N PRO A 241 -4.44 -37.21 -9.64
CA PRO A 241 -5.37 -37.12 -10.77
C PRO A 241 -6.83 -37.33 -10.38
N GLU A 242 -7.13 -37.88 -9.20
CA GLU A 242 -8.51 -38.06 -8.71
C GLU A 242 -9.09 -36.80 -8.06
N ASP A 243 -8.26 -35.83 -7.70
CA ASP A 243 -8.69 -34.61 -7.03
C ASP A 243 -9.17 -33.57 -8.04
N GLU A 244 -10.23 -32.84 -7.69
CA GLU A 244 -10.86 -31.86 -8.56
C GLU A 244 -11.19 -30.57 -7.80
N PHE A 245 -10.95 -29.43 -8.43
CA PHE A 245 -11.48 -28.16 -7.94
C PHE A 245 -12.96 -28.03 -8.29
N ILE A 246 -13.75 -27.53 -7.34
CA ILE A 246 -15.18 -27.21 -7.56
C ILE A 246 -15.35 -25.76 -8.02
N LEU A 247 -16.54 -25.46 -8.56
CA LEU A 247 -16.93 -24.11 -8.95
C LEU A 247 -18.28 -23.75 -8.30
N THR A 248 -18.32 -22.64 -7.57
CA THR A 248 -19.56 -22.07 -7.00
C THR A 248 -19.91 -20.76 -7.70
N ASP A 249 -21.17 -20.31 -7.60
CA ASP A 249 -21.60 -19.04 -8.20
C ASP A 249 -20.87 -17.80 -7.66
N ASN A 250 -20.34 -17.88 -6.44
CA ASN A 250 -19.54 -16.86 -5.79
C ASN A 250 -18.03 -17.16 -5.76
N SER A 251 -17.56 -18.23 -6.38
CA SER A 251 -16.16 -18.70 -6.29
C SER A 251 -15.10 -17.61 -6.49
N TYR A 252 -15.32 -16.69 -7.44
CA TYR A 252 -14.42 -15.57 -7.75
C TYR A 252 -14.42 -14.44 -6.70
N THR A 253 -15.37 -14.44 -5.76
CA THR A 253 -15.38 -13.50 -4.63
C THR A 253 -14.86 -14.11 -3.34
N VAL A 254 -14.71 -15.44 -3.31
CA VAL A 254 -14.25 -16.20 -2.16
C VAL A 254 -12.73 -16.08 -2.04
N SER A 255 -12.30 -15.88 -0.80
CA SER A 255 -10.89 -15.87 -0.44
C SER A 255 -10.66 -16.63 0.85
N ASP A 256 -9.48 -17.21 0.97
CA ASP A 256 -8.87 -17.52 2.26
C ASP A 256 -8.63 -16.20 2.98
N GLU A 257 -9.42 -15.93 4.00
CA GLU A 257 -9.39 -14.68 4.73
C GLU A 257 -9.62 -14.89 6.22
N VAL A 258 -8.93 -14.10 7.03
CA VAL A 258 -9.25 -13.99 8.46
C VAL A 258 -10.30 -12.90 8.62
N GLN A 259 -11.37 -13.24 9.35
CA GLN A 259 -12.47 -12.33 9.65
C GLN A 259 -12.46 -11.99 11.14
N VAL A 260 -12.48 -10.71 11.45
CA VAL A 260 -12.64 -10.23 12.83
C VAL A 260 -14.10 -9.85 13.03
N PHE A 261 -14.70 -10.40 14.08
CA PHE A 261 -16.09 -10.13 14.45
C PHE A 261 -16.14 -9.32 15.74
N ALA A 262 -17.09 -8.39 15.80
CA ALA A 262 -17.35 -7.59 16.98
C ALA A 262 -18.86 -7.45 17.21
N ARG A 263 -19.27 -7.36 18.47
CA ARG A 263 -20.65 -7.02 18.82
C ARG A 263 -20.84 -5.51 18.66
N ASN A 264 -21.74 -5.12 17.78
CA ASN A 264 -22.15 -3.73 17.61
C ASN A 264 -23.09 -3.33 18.77
N VAL A 265 -22.63 -2.38 19.58
CA VAL A 265 -23.34 -1.93 20.80
C VAL A 265 -24.75 -1.37 20.50
N ARG A 266 -24.97 -0.79 19.32
CA ARG A 266 -26.28 -0.20 18.95
C ARG A 266 -27.28 -1.21 18.43
N SER A 267 -26.85 -2.11 17.54
CA SER A 267 -27.73 -3.11 16.92
C SER A 267 -27.86 -4.37 17.78
N ASP A 268 -26.98 -4.52 18.76
CA ASP A 268 -26.78 -5.74 19.54
C ASP A 268 -26.42 -6.98 18.71
N ARG A 269 -25.92 -6.77 17.49
CA ARG A 269 -25.57 -7.84 16.54
C ARG A 269 -24.07 -8.04 16.45
N ILE A 270 -23.66 -9.29 16.20
CA ILE A 270 -22.28 -9.62 15.84
C ILE A 270 -22.10 -9.33 14.35
N GLU A 271 -21.26 -8.35 14.03
CA GLU A 271 -20.95 -7.91 12.68
C GLU A 271 -19.48 -8.21 12.36
N THR A 272 -19.16 -8.42 11.07
CA THR A 272 -17.76 -8.48 10.63
C THR A 272 -17.18 -7.08 10.66
N LEU A 273 -16.18 -6.86 11.52
CA LEU A 273 -15.46 -5.59 11.65
C LEU A 273 -14.44 -5.41 10.52
N ALA A 274 -13.70 -6.47 10.21
CA ALA A 274 -12.64 -6.38 9.22
C ALA A 274 -12.33 -7.75 8.59
N ARG A 275 -11.76 -7.72 7.38
CA ARG A 275 -11.38 -8.92 6.60
C ARG A 275 -9.97 -8.78 6.05
N ALA A 276 -9.22 -9.87 6.11
CA ALA A 276 -7.83 -9.95 5.69
C ALA A 276 -7.66 -11.07 4.66
N PRO A 277 -7.83 -10.80 3.34
CA PRO A 277 -7.68 -11.82 2.31
C PRO A 277 -6.20 -12.14 2.02
N PHE A 278 -5.90 -13.43 1.97
CA PHE A 278 -4.55 -13.98 1.70
C PHE A 278 -4.46 -14.68 0.35
N HIS A 279 -5.46 -15.47 -0.01
CA HIS A 279 -5.55 -16.15 -1.29
C HIS A 279 -6.94 -15.94 -1.88
N GLU A 280 -7.01 -15.51 -3.14
CA GLU A 280 -8.26 -15.47 -3.90
C GLU A 280 -8.23 -16.53 -5.00
N PHE A 281 -9.39 -17.12 -5.28
CA PHE A 281 -9.49 -18.29 -6.12
C PHE A 281 -10.23 -17.99 -7.43
N ALA A 282 -9.71 -18.52 -8.53
CA ALA A 282 -10.33 -18.45 -9.84
C ALA A 282 -10.27 -19.85 -10.49
N PRO A 283 -11.29 -20.70 -10.25
CA PRO A 283 -11.36 -22.03 -10.84
C PRO A 283 -11.48 -21.93 -12.37
N VAL A 284 -10.52 -22.50 -13.10
CA VAL A 284 -10.52 -22.49 -14.58
C VAL A 284 -11.08 -23.79 -15.15
N SER A 285 -10.73 -24.91 -14.51
CA SER A 285 -11.22 -26.25 -14.80
C SER A 285 -11.14 -27.12 -13.54
N PRO A 286 -11.66 -28.36 -13.54
CA PRO A 286 -11.45 -29.30 -12.43
C PRO A 286 -9.98 -29.55 -12.10
N LYS A 287 -9.06 -29.34 -13.06
CA LYS A 287 -7.62 -29.62 -12.92
C LYS A 287 -6.73 -28.37 -12.94
N LEU A 288 -7.32 -27.17 -13.02
CA LEU A 288 -6.56 -25.93 -13.07
C LEU A 288 -7.26 -24.83 -12.28
N MET A 289 -6.54 -24.29 -11.30
CA MET A 289 -6.94 -23.15 -10.49
C MET A 289 -5.95 -22.01 -10.71
N ILE A 290 -6.45 -20.79 -10.86
CA ILE A 290 -5.63 -19.59 -10.70
C ILE A 290 -5.76 -19.12 -9.26
N VAL A 291 -4.64 -18.91 -8.58
CA VAL A 291 -4.60 -18.34 -7.24
C VAL A 291 -4.00 -16.94 -7.31
N LEU A 292 -4.70 -15.95 -6.76
CA LEU A 292 -4.17 -14.63 -6.49
C LEU A 292 -3.68 -14.58 -5.03
N ARG A 293 -2.36 -14.68 -4.86
CA ARG A 293 -1.70 -14.74 -3.56
C ARG A 293 -1.26 -13.37 -3.09
N SER A 294 -1.66 -12.99 -1.89
CA SER A 294 -1.33 -11.71 -1.28
C SER A 294 0.17 -11.51 -1.10
N HIS A 295 0.64 -10.28 -1.35
CA HIS A 295 2.01 -9.84 -1.08
C HIS A 295 2.33 -9.72 0.42
N PHE A 296 1.40 -10.04 1.32
CA PHE A 296 1.69 -10.16 2.76
C PHE A 296 2.30 -11.52 3.14
N LEU A 297 2.16 -12.54 2.29
CA LEU A 297 2.69 -13.88 2.54
C LEU A 297 4.14 -14.00 2.07
N SER A 298 4.91 -14.89 2.69
CA SER A 298 6.34 -15.12 2.37
C SER A 298 6.58 -15.40 0.89
N GLU A 299 7.69 -14.94 0.33
CA GLU A 299 8.08 -15.24 -1.06
C GLU A 299 9.52 -15.74 -1.07
N PRO A 300 9.77 -17.06 -1.13
CA PRO A 300 11.09 -17.64 -0.84
C PRO A 300 12.25 -17.00 -1.60
N LEU A 301 12.07 -16.70 -2.89
CA LEU A 301 13.13 -16.09 -3.71
C LEU A 301 13.42 -14.63 -3.33
N GLU A 302 12.39 -13.87 -2.95
CA GLU A 302 12.56 -12.50 -2.49
C GLU A 302 13.05 -12.45 -1.03
N ASP A 303 12.74 -13.47 -0.24
CA ASP A 303 13.00 -13.53 1.20
C ASP A 303 14.43 -13.90 1.56
N ASN A 304 15.17 -14.41 0.57
CA ASN A 304 16.62 -14.48 0.62
C ASN A 304 17.27 -13.10 0.74
N MET A 305 16.55 -12.01 0.44
CA MET A 305 16.97 -10.64 0.73
C MET A 305 16.36 -10.19 2.07
N PRO A 306 17.15 -10.09 3.16
CA PRO A 306 16.63 -9.79 4.51
C PRO A 306 15.77 -8.52 4.56
N GLY A 307 16.17 -7.48 3.82
CA GLY A 307 15.41 -6.22 3.75
C GLY A 307 14.04 -6.34 3.10
N ILE A 308 13.85 -7.25 2.13
CA ILE A 308 12.54 -7.47 1.51
C ILE A 308 11.64 -8.28 2.44
N LYS A 309 12.16 -9.35 3.04
CA LYS A 309 11.46 -10.15 4.04
C LYS A 309 10.98 -9.28 5.21
N ALA A 310 11.88 -8.53 5.84
CA ALA A 310 11.57 -7.65 6.95
C ALA A 310 10.52 -6.58 6.57
N ARG A 311 10.62 -5.99 5.38
CA ARG A 311 9.63 -5.04 4.87
C ARG A 311 8.25 -5.68 4.69
N ARG A 312 8.19 -6.94 4.24
CA ARG A 312 6.91 -7.66 4.10
C ARG A 312 6.30 -7.98 5.45
N GLU A 313 7.10 -8.50 6.38
CA GLU A 313 6.67 -8.79 7.75
C GLU A 313 6.17 -7.52 8.45
N ALA A 314 6.87 -6.39 8.31
CA ALA A 314 6.44 -5.08 8.80
C ALA A 314 5.11 -4.63 8.19
N LYS A 315 4.95 -4.77 6.87
CA LYS A 315 3.69 -4.45 6.18
C LYS A 315 2.54 -5.34 6.65
N ARG A 316 2.79 -6.64 6.82
CA ARG A 316 1.80 -7.60 7.32
C ARG A 316 1.40 -7.25 8.77
N ALA A 317 2.38 -7.01 9.63
CA ALA A 317 2.13 -6.62 11.02
C ALA A 317 1.31 -5.32 11.09
N SER A 318 1.66 -4.31 10.28
CA SER A 318 0.94 -3.04 10.22
C SER A 318 -0.49 -3.19 9.67
N ALA A 319 -0.68 -4.00 8.62
CA ALA A 319 -1.99 -4.24 8.03
C ALA A 319 -2.95 -4.96 8.99
N PHE A 320 -2.40 -5.74 9.94
CA PHE A 320 -3.16 -6.63 10.80
C PHE A 320 -3.00 -6.33 12.31
N GLU A 321 -2.43 -5.19 12.68
CA GLU A 321 -2.14 -4.81 14.08
C GLU A 321 -3.39 -4.87 14.99
N GLY A 322 -4.58 -4.59 14.44
CA GLY A 322 -5.87 -4.64 15.15
C GLY A 322 -6.62 -5.98 15.05
N PHE A 323 -6.07 -6.98 14.38
CA PHE A 323 -6.78 -8.24 14.07
C PHE A 323 -6.35 -9.41 14.98
N GLY A 324 -5.33 -9.23 15.82
CA GLY A 324 -4.72 -10.33 16.58
C GLY A 324 -3.78 -11.19 15.71
N PRO A 325 -3.46 -12.43 16.10
CA PRO A 325 -2.66 -13.32 15.26
C PRO A 325 -3.42 -13.69 13.98
N VAL A 326 -2.95 -13.18 12.84
CA VAL A 326 -3.58 -13.40 11.53
C VAL A 326 -2.74 -14.39 10.71
N GLN A 327 -3.26 -15.61 10.57
CA GLN A 327 -2.63 -16.68 9.80
C GLN A 327 -3.59 -17.23 8.75
N SER A 328 -3.07 -17.44 7.54
CA SER A 328 -3.77 -18.11 6.46
C SER A 328 -3.79 -19.62 6.70
N VAL A 329 -4.90 -20.30 6.41
CA VAL A 329 -4.97 -21.78 6.44
C VAL A 329 -4.23 -22.43 5.26
N LEU A 330 -3.80 -21.60 4.30
CA LEU A 330 -3.02 -21.95 3.12
C LEU A 330 -1.66 -21.22 3.12
N GLU A 331 -1.15 -20.84 4.30
CA GLU A 331 0.14 -20.15 4.43
C GLU A 331 1.28 -20.95 3.76
N ASP A 332 1.19 -22.28 3.82
CA ASP A 332 2.14 -23.25 3.25
C ASP A 332 1.84 -23.66 1.79
N LEU A 333 0.88 -23.03 1.12
CA LEU A 333 0.56 -23.33 -0.28
C LEU A 333 1.82 -23.15 -1.15
N PRO A 334 2.28 -24.17 -1.90
CA PRO A 334 3.58 -24.17 -2.55
C PRO A 334 3.54 -23.42 -3.89
N VAL A 335 3.27 -22.11 -3.84
CA VAL A 335 3.21 -21.22 -5.00
C VAL A 335 4.18 -20.06 -4.84
N GLY A 336 4.66 -19.52 -5.96
CA GLY A 336 5.57 -18.38 -5.98
C GLY A 336 5.34 -17.48 -7.18
N LYS A 337 6.05 -16.35 -7.20
CA LYS A 337 6.02 -15.39 -8.31
C LYS A 337 6.49 -16.00 -9.64
N PRO A 338 5.91 -15.56 -10.78
CA PRO A 338 6.45 -15.91 -12.07
C PRO A 338 7.87 -15.36 -12.23
N HIS A 339 8.70 -16.05 -13.00
CA HIS A 339 10.05 -15.56 -13.30
C HIS A 339 9.96 -14.48 -14.38
N ASN A 340 10.52 -13.30 -14.08
CA ASN A 340 10.47 -12.15 -14.98
C ASN A 340 11.65 -12.16 -15.95
N SER A 341 11.43 -11.78 -17.21
CA SER A 341 12.49 -11.75 -18.23
C SER A 341 13.60 -10.74 -17.94
N HIS A 342 13.33 -9.66 -17.20
CA HIS A 342 14.30 -8.62 -16.84
C HIS A 342 15.11 -8.95 -15.57
N LEU A 343 14.81 -10.07 -14.91
CA LEU A 343 15.56 -10.55 -13.76
C LEU A 343 16.43 -11.76 -14.14
N LYS A 344 17.54 -11.93 -13.42
CA LYS A 344 18.37 -13.13 -13.43
C LYS A 344 18.62 -13.57 -12.00
N LEU A 345 18.61 -14.88 -11.80
CA LEU A 345 19.03 -15.47 -10.54
C LEU A 345 20.56 -15.58 -10.55
N VAL A 346 21.24 -14.93 -9.61
CA VAL A 346 22.69 -15.02 -9.42
C VAL A 346 22.92 -15.59 -8.01
N GLY A 347 23.28 -16.88 -7.93
CA GLY A 347 23.23 -17.63 -6.68
C GLY A 347 21.78 -17.77 -6.20
N ASN A 348 21.49 -17.35 -4.96
CA ASN A 348 20.14 -17.35 -4.37
C ASN A 348 19.45 -15.96 -4.40
N LEU A 349 20.02 -15.01 -5.14
CA LEU A 349 19.54 -13.62 -5.19
C LEU A 349 19.00 -13.26 -6.57
N LEU A 350 17.85 -12.59 -6.58
CA LEU A 350 17.27 -11.99 -7.79
C LEU A 350 17.96 -10.66 -8.09
N CYS A 351 18.61 -10.57 -9.24
CA CYS A 351 19.27 -9.36 -9.73
C CYS A 351 18.65 -8.90 -11.06
N LEU A 352 18.72 -7.61 -11.34
CA LEU A 352 18.40 -7.09 -12.67
C LEU A 352 19.38 -7.66 -13.71
N ARG A 353 18.87 -7.93 -14.91
CA ARG A 353 19.74 -8.21 -16.06
C ARG A 353 20.50 -6.95 -16.47
N GLU A 354 21.61 -7.16 -17.17
CA GLU A 354 22.42 -6.06 -17.70
C GLU A 354 21.56 -5.19 -18.64
N GLY A 355 21.62 -3.87 -18.47
CA GLY A 355 20.79 -2.92 -19.23
C GLY A 355 19.37 -2.69 -18.69
N GLU A 356 18.94 -3.40 -17.65
CA GLU A 356 17.63 -3.20 -17.01
C GLU A 356 17.69 -2.17 -15.86
N ASP A 357 16.68 -1.31 -15.78
CA ASP A 357 16.56 -0.23 -14.77
C ASP A 357 15.46 -0.53 -13.72
N GLY A 358 14.81 -1.69 -13.83
CA GLY A 358 13.71 -2.12 -12.98
C GLY A 358 12.34 -1.52 -13.30
N ARG A 359 12.22 -0.66 -14.32
CA ARG A 359 10.92 -0.17 -14.81
C ARG A 359 10.21 -1.28 -15.59
N GLN A 360 8.89 -1.38 -15.43
CA GLN A 360 8.10 -2.34 -16.21
C GLN A 360 8.00 -1.85 -17.65
N ARG A 361 8.11 -2.76 -18.63
CA ARG A 361 7.97 -2.45 -20.06
C ARG A 361 7.12 -3.50 -20.76
N ARG A 362 6.54 -3.18 -21.92
CA ARG A 362 5.63 -4.09 -22.63
C ARG A 362 6.33 -5.35 -23.17
N GLU A 363 7.62 -5.23 -23.45
CA GLU A 363 8.47 -6.32 -23.95
C GLU A 363 8.81 -7.33 -22.85
N HIS A 364 8.57 -6.98 -21.58
CA HIS A 364 8.78 -7.90 -20.47
C HIS A 364 7.81 -9.08 -20.54
N SER A 365 8.35 -10.27 -20.27
CA SER A 365 7.59 -11.51 -20.21
C SER A 365 7.74 -12.20 -18.86
N TYR A 366 6.75 -13.01 -18.53
CA TYR A 366 6.56 -13.67 -17.25
C TYR A 366 6.42 -15.16 -17.49
N LEU A 367 7.33 -15.94 -16.91
CA LEU A 367 7.29 -17.39 -16.98
C LEU A 367 6.58 -17.94 -15.75
N PHE A 368 5.35 -18.40 -15.94
CA PHE A 368 4.50 -18.97 -14.89
C PHE A 368 4.71 -20.47 -14.80
N HIS A 369 4.84 -21.00 -13.59
CA HIS A 369 4.93 -22.43 -13.33
C HIS A 369 3.54 -23.01 -13.09
N PHE A 370 3.35 -24.28 -13.46
CA PHE A 370 2.23 -25.09 -12.98
C PHE A 370 2.63 -25.75 -11.66
N PHE A 371 2.15 -25.19 -10.55
CA PHE A 371 2.45 -25.71 -9.22
C PHE A 371 1.57 -26.93 -8.93
N SER A 372 2.22 -28.09 -8.77
CA SER A 372 1.57 -29.31 -8.33
C SER A 372 1.23 -29.19 -6.84
N VAL A 373 -0.06 -29.18 -6.50
CA VAL A 373 -0.55 -29.03 -5.12
C VAL A 373 -1.07 -30.35 -4.56
N GLU A 374 -0.82 -30.61 -3.28
CA GLU A 374 -1.22 -31.85 -2.62
C GLU A 374 -2.75 -31.92 -2.41
N SER A 375 -3.29 -33.14 -2.27
CA SER A 375 -4.70 -33.37 -1.98
C SER A 375 -5.22 -32.55 -0.80
N ARG A 376 -4.38 -32.38 0.23
CA ARG A 376 -4.70 -31.52 1.39
C ARG A 376 -5.04 -30.10 0.96
N HIS A 377 -4.19 -29.46 0.16
CA HIS A 377 -4.44 -28.08 -0.30
C HIS A 377 -5.66 -28.00 -1.22
N VAL A 378 -5.89 -28.99 -2.10
CA VAL A 378 -7.09 -29.03 -2.95
C VAL A 378 -8.35 -29.10 -2.09
N HIS A 379 -8.39 -30.00 -1.10
CA HIS A 379 -9.53 -30.10 -0.18
C HIS A 379 -9.69 -28.87 0.70
N THR A 380 -8.61 -28.23 1.16
CA THR A 380 -8.67 -26.96 1.89
C THR A 380 -9.27 -25.85 1.04
N ILE A 381 -8.83 -25.68 -0.23
CA ILE A 381 -9.39 -24.67 -1.14
C ILE A 381 -10.88 -24.94 -1.38
N ASN A 382 -11.26 -26.17 -1.69
CA ASN A 382 -12.66 -26.55 -1.88
C ASN A 382 -13.50 -26.34 -0.61
N SER A 383 -12.93 -26.58 0.57
CA SER A 383 -13.59 -26.33 1.87
C SER A 383 -13.88 -24.86 2.09
N ILE A 384 -12.95 -23.97 1.73
CA ILE A 384 -13.19 -22.52 1.79
C ILE A 384 -14.32 -22.12 0.83
N LEU A 385 -14.37 -22.70 -0.38
CA LEU A 385 -15.46 -22.47 -1.34
C LEU A 385 -16.81 -22.94 -0.79
N LEU A 386 -16.87 -24.13 -0.17
CA LEU A 386 -18.09 -24.68 0.44
C LEU A 386 -18.54 -23.85 1.66
N ASP A 387 -17.63 -23.46 2.55
CA ASP A 387 -17.93 -22.69 3.76
C ASP A 387 -18.49 -21.30 3.48
N LYS A 388 -18.07 -20.71 2.35
CA LYS A 388 -18.54 -19.41 1.88
C LYS A 388 -19.73 -19.51 0.94
N CYS A 389 -20.28 -20.71 0.70
CA CYS A 389 -21.37 -20.94 -0.23
C CYS A 389 -22.79 -20.64 0.34
N ILE A 390 -22.87 -19.73 1.31
CA ILE A 390 -24.07 -19.47 2.13
C ILE A 390 -25.29 -19.08 1.27
N ASN A 391 -25.07 -18.27 0.22
CA ASN A 391 -26.10 -17.76 -0.68
C ASN A 391 -26.04 -18.37 -2.09
N CYS A 392 -25.33 -19.50 -2.22
CA CYS A 392 -25.14 -20.15 -3.51
C CYS A 392 -26.42 -20.81 -4.00
N THR A 393 -26.59 -20.79 -5.32
CA THR A 393 -27.66 -21.51 -6.03
C THR A 393 -27.17 -22.81 -6.66
N SER A 394 -25.86 -22.96 -6.89
CA SER A 394 -25.30 -24.12 -7.59
C SER A 394 -23.85 -24.38 -7.15
N ILE A 395 -23.51 -25.66 -6.98
CA ILE A 395 -22.13 -26.14 -6.80
C ILE A 395 -21.82 -27.06 -7.97
N ILE A 396 -20.90 -26.64 -8.83
CA ILE A 396 -20.48 -27.34 -10.04
C ILE A 396 -19.27 -28.21 -9.71
N PHE A 397 -19.30 -29.45 -10.21
CA PHE A 397 -18.24 -30.44 -10.09
C PHE A 397 -18.14 -31.25 -11.38
N ASN A 398 -17.04 -31.98 -11.58
CA ASN A 398 -16.90 -32.83 -12.77
C ASN A 398 -17.26 -34.28 -12.47
N SER A 399 -16.62 -34.90 -11.48
CA SER A 399 -16.92 -36.26 -11.01
C SER A 399 -17.73 -36.26 -9.72
N LYS A 400 -18.81 -37.04 -9.67
CA LYS A 400 -19.63 -37.23 -8.47
C LYS A 400 -18.82 -37.89 -7.33
N ASP A 401 -17.89 -38.77 -7.68
CA ASP A 401 -17.04 -39.46 -6.71
C ASP A 401 -16.01 -38.50 -6.09
N ALA A 402 -15.34 -37.68 -6.93
CA ALA A 402 -14.40 -36.66 -6.44
C ALA A 402 -15.11 -35.60 -5.58
N PHE A 403 -16.32 -35.19 -5.98
CA PHE A 403 -17.17 -34.31 -5.19
C PHE A 403 -17.56 -34.94 -3.85
N GLY A 404 -17.94 -36.22 -3.83
CA GLY A 404 -18.26 -36.94 -2.59
C GLY A 404 -17.09 -36.99 -1.61
N LYS A 405 -15.87 -37.28 -2.10
CA LYS A 405 -14.65 -37.25 -1.28
C LYS A 405 -14.38 -35.85 -0.71
N THR A 406 -14.50 -34.82 -1.55
CA THR A 406 -14.32 -33.41 -1.14
C THR A 406 -15.33 -33.00 -0.07
N LEU A 407 -16.59 -33.40 -0.24
CA LEU A 407 -17.67 -33.07 0.68
C LEU A 407 -17.49 -33.77 2.03
N GLU A 408 -17.20 -35.07 2.03
CA GLU A 408 -16.89 -35.81 3.26
C GLU A 408 -15.68 -35.21 3.98
N TRP A 409 -14.62 -34.84 3.24
CA TRP A 409 -13.45 -34.19 3.82
C TRP A 409 -13.83 -32.87 4.49
N TYR A 410 -14.55 -31.97 3.80
CA TYR A 410 -14.95 -30.68 4.37
C TYR A 410 -15.74 -30.84 5.67
N LEU A 411 -16.72 -31.74 5.69
CA LEU A 411 -17.61 -31.93 6.84
C LEU A 411 -16.89 -32.53 8.05
N THR A 412 -15.80 -33.25 7.83
CA THR A 412 -15.03 -33.96 8.88
C THR A 412 -13.67 -33.34 9.18
N ALA A 413 -13.26 -32.34 8.39
CA ALA A 413 -12.02 -31.61 8.63
C ALA A 413 -12.10 -30.78 9.92
N PRO A 414 -10.95 -30.47 10.54
CA PRO A 414 -10.90 -29.59 11.71
C PRO A 414 -11.61 -28.24 11.48
N LEU A 415 -12.07 -27.62 12.57
CA LEU A 415 -12.80 -26.33 12.55
C LEU A 415 -11.97 -25.16 12.01
N GLU A 416 -10.64 -25.28 11.92
CA GLU A 416 -9.79 -24.27 11.28
C GLU A 416 -10.12 -24.08 9.79
N TYR A 417 -10.68 -25.10 9.13
CA TYR A 417 -11.11 -25.04 7.73
C TYR A 417 -12.55 -24.54 7.54
N GLY A 418 -13.16 -23.95 8.58
CA GLY A 418 -14.50 -23.36 8.53
C GLY A 418 -15.49 -24.00 9.50
N LYS A 419 -16.79 -23.98 9.17
CA LYS A 419 -17.89 -24.55 9.97
C LYS A 419 -18.09 -23.85 11.33
N THR A 420 -17.63 -22.61 11.44
CA THR A 420 -17.95 -21.73 12.57
C THR A 420 -19.22 -20.93 12.27
N LEU A 421 -20.24 -21.09 13.11
CA LEU A 421 -21.49 -20.34 13.06
C LEU A 421 -21.31 -19.05 13.86
N ILE A 422 -21.15 -17.94 13.14
CA ILE A 422 -20.87 -16.62 13.72
C ILE A 422 -21.48 -15.50 12.85
N GLY A 423 -21.86 -14.40 13.49
CA GLY A 423 -22.42 -13.22 12.83
C GLY A 423 -23.84 -13.41 12.30
N GLU A 424 -24.29 -12.46 11.47
CA GLU A 424 -25.68 -12.40 10.98
C GLU A 424 -26.12 -13.59 10.12
N ASN A 425 -25.16 -14.35 9.56
CA ASN A 425 -25.44 -15.50 8.71
C ASN A 425 -25.35 -16.86 9.41
N ALA A 426 -25.20 -16.89 10.74
CA ALA A 426 -24.99 -18.12 11.51
C ALA A 426 -26.07 -19.19 11.24
N ASP A 427 -27.35 -18.82 11.31
CA ASP A 427 -28.46 -19.75 11.12
C ASP A 427 -28.60 -20.22 9.66
N LEU A 428 -28.26 -19.36 8.70
CA LEU A 428 -28.26 -19.74 7.29
C LEU A 428 -27.10 -20.71 7.00
N ARG A 429 -25.92 -20.45 7.56
CA ARG A 429 -24.76 -21.34 7.47
C ARG A 429 -25.07 -22.71 8.08
N GLU A 430 -25.72 -22.77 9.24
CA GLU A 430 -26.16 -24.05 9.84
C GLU A 430 -27.06 -24.83 8.89
N LYS A 431 -28.07 -24.19 8.29
CA LYS A 431 -28.96 -24.83 7.31
C LYS A 431 -28.20 -25.38 6.11
N ILE A 432 -27.23 -24.63 5.60
CA ILE A 432 -26.40 -25.08 4.47
C ILE A 432 -25.51 -26.26 4.88
N LEU A 433 -24.92 -26.26 6.07
CA LEU A 433 -24.14 -27.39 6.58
C LEU A 433 -24.99 -28.65 6.69
N MET A 434 -26.19 -28.57 7.26
CA MET A 434 -27.11 -29.71 7.38
C MET A 434 -27.53 -30.25 6.00
N LYS A 435 -27.73 -29.35 5.04
CA LYS A 435 -28.06 -29.71 3.67
C LYS A 435 -26.90 -30.43 2.96
N LEU A 436 -25.68 -29.93 3.14
CA LEU A 436 -24.45 -30.54 2.63
C LEU A 436 -24.19 -31.90 3.30
N GLU A 437 -24.46 -32.03 4.60
CA GLU A 437 -24.36 -33.31 5.31
C GLU A 437 -25.35 -34.34 4.78
N ALA A 438 -26.60 -33.95 4.53
CA ALA A 438 -27.60 -34.83 3.91
C ALA A 438 -27.15 -35.34 2.54
N VAL A 439 -26.50 -34.48 1.74
CA VAL A 439 -25.90 -34.87 0.46
C VAL A 439 -24.76 -35.85 0.68
N SER A 440 -23.86 -35.59 1.62
CA SER A 440 -22.75 -36.50 1.95
C SER A 440 -23.24 -37.89 2.36
N ARG A 441 -24.29 -37.97 3.19
CA ARG A 441 -24.95 -39.23 3.55
C ARG A 441 -25.55 -39.94 2.33
N SER A 442 -26.17 -39.19 1.42
CA SER A 442 -26.73 -39.76 0.17
C SER A 442 -25.65 -40.33 -0.77
N LEU A 443 -24.41 -39.87 -0.63
CA LEU A 443 -23.24 -40.39 -1.35
C LEU A 443 -22.56 -41.57 -0.62
N GLY A 444 -23.12 -42.01 0.51
CA GLY A 444 -22.64 -43.17 1.27
C GLY A 444 -21.76 -42.84 2.48
N SER A 445 -21.55 -41.56 2.81
CA SER A 445 -20.80 -41.19 4.01
C SER A 445 -21.56 -41.55 5.29
N LYS A 446 -20.84 -42.08 6.28
CA LYS A 446 -21.36 -42.38 7.63
C LYS A 446 -20.80 -41.43 8.70
N LYS A 447 -19.98 -40.45 8.30
CA LYS A 447 -19.31 -39.55 9.22
C LYS A 447 -20.24 -38.40 9.58
N GLU A 448 -20.10 -37.91 10.81
CA GLU A 448 -20.88 -36.78 11.32
C GLU A 448 -20.13 -35.47 11.10
N THR A 449 -20.89 -34.38 10.90
CA THR A 449 -20.32 -33.05 10.70
C THR A 449 -20.03 -32.38 12.04
N GLU A 450 -18.78 -31.97 12.25
CA GLU A 450 -18.40 -31.14 13.39
C GLU A 450 -18.52 -29.66 13.04
N TRP A 451 -19.20 -28.89 13.89
CA TRP A 451 -19.32 -27.44 13.78
C TRP A 451 -19.41 -26.81 15.16
N THR A 452 -19.14 -25.49 15.24
CA THR A 452 -19.21 -24.74 16.49
C THR A 452 -19.99 -23.46 16.33
N ARG A 453 -20.72 -23.05 17.37
CA ARG A 453 -21.46 -21.79 17.40
C ARG A 453 -20.82 -20.82 18.39
N VAL A 454 -20.45 -19.65 17.90
CA VAL A 454 -19.82 -18.60 18.70
C VAL A 454 -20.89 -17.60 19.10
N ASN A 455 -21.34 -17.69 20.36
CA ASN A 455 -22.37 -16.80 20.91
C ASN A 455 -21.79 -15.52 21.53
N ASN A 456 -20.50 -15.52 21.87
CA ASN A 456 -19.82 -14.40 22.49
C ASN A 456 -18.65 -13.95 21.62
N CYS A 457 -18.69 -12.70 21.16
CA CYS A 457 -17.54 -12.01 20.55
C CYS A 457 -17.11 -10.86 21.46
N HIS A 458 -15.86 -10.42 21.32
CA HIS A 458 -15.41 -9.21 21.98
C HIS A 458 -16.37 -8.05 21.66
N VAL A 459 -16.84 -7.37 22.70
CA VAL A 459 -17.53 -6.09 22.56
C VAL A 459 -16.45 -5.09 22.20
N ALA A 460 -16.35 -4.74 20.92
CA ALA A 460 -15.51 -3.62 20.54
C ALA A 460 -16.19 -2.38 21.10
N ALA A 461 -15.67 -1.87 22.22
CA ALA A 461 -16.18 -0.66 22.90
C ALA A 461 -16.26 0.55 21.95
N ASP A 462 -15.59 0.48 20.80
CA ASP A 462 -15.66 1.51 19.77
C ASP A 462 -15.71 0.98 18.32
N HIS A 463 -16.60 0.02 18.07
CA HIS A 463 -16.92 -0.46 16.72
C HIS A 463 -17.28 0.70 15.77
N GLU A 464 -17.98 1.71 16.30
CA GLU A 464 -18.41 2.86 15.53
C GLU A 464 -17.27 3.81 15.20
N TYR A 465 -16.34 4.09 16.13
CA TYR A 465 -15.13 4.85 15.82
C TYR A 465 -14.26 4.14 14.80
N SER A 466 -14.03 2.82 14.94
CA SER A 466 -13.22 2.07 13.98
C SER A 466 -13.80 2.17 12.57
N ARG A 467 -15.13 2.03 12.44
CA ARG A 467 -15.85 2.24 11.19
C ARG A 467 -15.72 3.69 10.67
N ARG A 468 -15.88 4.70 11.53
CA ARG A 468 -15.76 6.12 11.14
C ARG A 468 -14.35 6.48 10.70
N VAL A 469 -13.32 5.95 11.38
CA VAL A 469 -11.91 6.15 11.02
C VAL A 469 -11.63 5.53 9.66
N ASP A 470 -12.03 4.28 9.42
CA ASP A 470 -11.87 3.62 8.12
C ASP A 470 -12.63 4.38 7.01
N GLN A 471 -13.88 4.79 7.26
CA GLN A 471 -14.64 5.62 6.32
C GLN A 471 -13.95 6.96 6.02
N GLN A 472 -13.36 7.61 7.02
CA GLN A 472 -12.66 8.88 6.83
C GLN A 472 -11.35 8.70 6.06
N VAL A 473 -10.58 7.65 6.35
CA VAL A 473 -9.36 7.28 5.60
C VAL A 473 -9.70 7.02 4.14
N ARG A 474 -10.77 6.25 3.87
CA ARG A 474 -11.27 6.01 2.51
C ARG A 474 -11.70 7.31 1.83
N LYS A 475 -12.50 8.16 2.49
CA LYS A 475 -12.92 9.47 1.93
C LYS A 475 -11.71 10.34 1.57
N ASN A 476 -10.67 10.37 2.41
CA ASN A 476 -9.45 11.13 2.14
C ASN A 476 -8.68 10.57 0.94
N PHE A 477 -8.51 9.25 0.89
CA PHE A 477 -7.84 8.56 -0.22
C PHE A 477 -8.58 8.77 -1.55
N ASN A 478 -9.91 8.64 -1.54
CA ASN A 478 -10.80 8.83 -2.69
C ASN A 478 -10.73 10.25 -3.28
N LYS A 479 -10.58 11.27 -2.42
CA LYS A 479 -10.35 12.65 -2.87
C LYS A 479 -9.04 12.78 -3.66
N VAL A 480 -7.97 12.13 -3.21
CA VAL A 480 -6.70 12.16 -3.95
C VAL A 480 -6.80 11.39 -5.27
N LEU A 481 -7.46 10.23 -5.28
CA LEU A 481 -7.63 9.42 -6.49
C LEU A 481 -8.48 10.12 -7.56
N SER A 482 -9.54 10.84 -7.19
CA SER A 482 -10.44 11.48 -8.15
C SER A 482 -9.87 12.74 -8.81
N GLY A 483 -8.65 13.17 -8.44
CA GLY A 483 -8.04 14.40 -8.97
C GLY A 483 -8.81 15.67 -8.63
N LYS A 484 -9.95 15.57 -7.93
CA LYS A 484 -10.59 16.70 -7.27
C LYS A 484 -9.55 17.24 -6.29
N LYS A 485 -9.22 18.53 -6.36
CA LYS A 485 -8.67 19.20 -5.17
C LYS A 485 -9.62 18.78 -4.07
N ALA A 486 -9.11 18.15 -3.00
CA ALA A 486 -9.90 17.96 -1.79
C ALA A 486 -10.68 19.26 -1.59
N PRO A 487 -12.00 19.22 -1.29
CA PRO A 487 -12.73 20.45 -1.03
C PRO A 487 -11.81 21.26 -0.15
N THR A 488 -11.59 22.53 -0.44
CA THR A 488 -11.26 23.43 0.66
C THR A 488 -12.35 23.11 1.68
N PRO A 489 -12.02 22.42 2.78
CA PRO A 489 -12.96 22.35 3.86
C PRO A 489 -13.20 23.81 4.25
N PRO A 490 -14.25 24.14 5.00
CA PRO A 490 -14.06 25.25 5.90
C PRO A 490 -12.78 24.92 6.68
N ASP A 491 -11.71 25.63 6.31
CA ASP A 491 -10.34 25.51 6.76
C ASP A 491 -9.47 24.31 6.29
N ILE A 492 -8.39 24.63 5.59
CA ILE A 492 -7.15 23.81 5.45
C ILE A 492 -6.43 23.60 6.81
N ASN A 493 -7.14 23.85 7.92
CA ASN A 493 -6.62 23.88 9.28
C ASN A 493 -7.14 22.76 10.19
N SER A 494 -7.97 21.83 9.73
CA SER A 494 -8.38 20.75 10.64
C SER A 494 -7.34 19.62 10.69
N PHE A 495 -6.75 19.55 11.87
CA PHE A 495 -5.87 18.56 12.50
C PHE A 495 -6.05 17.09 12.05
N GLU A 496 -7.28 16.66 11.75
CA GLU A 496 -7.65 15.26 11.54
C GLU A 496 -7.23 14.71 10.16
N GLY A 497 -7.19 15.56 9.12
CA GLY A 497 -6.86 15.13 7.76
C GLY A 497 -5.37 14.83 7.54
N ILE A 498 -4.50 15.59 8.22
CA ILE A 498 -3.04 15.40 8.16
C ILE A 498 -2.60 14.33 9.17
N SER A 499 -3.30 14.20 10.31
CA SER A 499 -3.04 13.12 11.27
C SER A 499 -3.25 11.74 10.62
N ALA A 500 -4.38 11.51 9.95
CA ALA A 500 -4.71 10.20 9.39
C ALA A 500 -3.73 9.69 8.30
N VAL A 501 -3.23 10.56 7.43
CA VAL A 501 -2.26 10.19 6.38
C VAL A 501 -0.87 9.88 6.96
N ILE A 502 -0.50 10.56 8.04
CA ILE A 502 0.81 10.39 8.68
C ILE A 502 0.75 9.29 9.76
N ASP A 503 -0.42 9.01 10.35
CA ASP A 503 -0.68 7.86 11.25
C ASP A 503 -0.47 6.53 10.53
N GLU A 504 -0.82 6.46 9.25
CA GLU A 504 -0.58 5.30 8.40
C GLU A 504 0.90 5.07 8.05
N VAL A 505 1.70 6.14 7.97
CA VAL A 505 3.15 6.05 7.69
C VAL A 505 3.95 5.64 8.92
N MET A 506 3.50 6.03 10.13
CA MET A 506 4.27 5.85 11.38
C MET A 506 3.83 4.64 12.22
N LYS A 507 2.69 4.00 11.93
CA LYS A 507 2.33 2.69 12.53
C LYS A 507 3.31 1.56 12.14
N GLN A 508 4.12 1.72 11.09
CA GLN A 508 5.09 0.70 10.64
C GLN A 508 6.10 0.29 11.74
N PRO A 509 6.06 -0.96 12.25
CA PRO A 509 7.16 -1.56 12.99
C PRO A 509 8.19 -2.09 12.02
N GLY A 510 9.31 -1.37 11.89
CA GLY A 510 10.45 -1.83 11.09
C GLY A 510 10.69 -1.00 9.84
N ALA A 511 10.92 0.30 10.01
CA ALA A 511 11.84 1.01 9.12
C ALA A 511 13.28 0.57 9.47
N THR A 512 13.62 -0.67 9.16
CA THR A 512 14.98 -1.18 9.10
C THR A 512 15.10 -1.93 7.78
N HIS A 513 15.32 -1.20 6.70
CA HIS A 513 16.11 -1.75 5.61
C HIS A 513 17.56 -1.80 6.13
N ASP A 514 18.01 -2.98 6.55
CA ASP A 514 19.43 -3.38 6.54
C ASP A 514 19.91 -3.59 5.08
N GLY A 515 19.60 -2.61 4.23
CA GLY A 515 20.40 -2.28 3.06
C GLY A 515 21.27 -1.03 3.30
N GLY A 516 21.11 -0.39 4.46
CA GLY A 516 22.09 0.52 5.01
C GLY A 516 23.07 -0.25 5.91
N PRO A 517 24.27 0.29 6.15
CA PRO A 517 25.20 -0.31 7.11
C PRO A 517 24.52 -0.50 8.49
N PRO A 518 24.94 -1.50 9.29
CA PRO A 518 24.28 -1.84 10.55
C PRO A 518 24.13 -0.60 11.44
N GLY A 519 22.87 -0.22 11.74
CA GLY A 519 22.57 0.89 12.65
C GLY A 519 21.34 1.74 12.31
N PHE A 520 20.85 1.77 11.06
CA PHE A 520 19.79 2.68 10.63
C PHE A 520 18.37 2.23 11.04
N ASN A 521 17.78 2.89 12.04
CA ASN A 521 16.39 2.70 12.43
C ASN A 521 15.79 4.03 12.94
N PRO A 522 14.85 4.65 12.20
CA PRO A 522 14.17 5.88 12.63
C PRO A 522 13.51 5.77 14.01
N ARG A 523 13.06 4.58 14.40
CA ARG A 523 12.54 4.34 15.77
C ARG A 523 13.66 4.36 16.81
N THR A 524 14.84 3.87 16.48
CA THR A 524 16.02 3.95 17.36
C THR A 524 16.43 5.40 17.55
N GLN A 525 16.53 6.18 16.47
CA GLN A 525 16.88 7.61 16.53
C GLN A 525 15.86 8.41 17.34
N TYR A 526 14.56 8.21 17.09
CA TYR A 526 13.50 8.86 17.86
C TYR A 526 13.58 8.50 19.37
N ARG A 527 13.88 7.24 19.69
CA ARG A 527 14.12 6.81 21.09
C ARG A 527 15.38 7.42 21.69
N MET A 528 16.47 7.52 20.93
CA MET A 528 17.71 8.17 21.38
C MET A 528 17.49 9.64 21.75
N LEU A 529 16.56 10.33 21.07
CA LEU A 529 16.15 11.70 21.39
C LEU A 529 15.13 11.80 22.55
N GLY A 530 14.97 10.73 23.33
CA GLY A 530 14.07 10.67 24.48
C GLY A 530 12.60 10.45 24.10
N GLY A 531 12.33 9.97 22.89
CA GLY A 531 10.99 9.59 22.44
C GLY A 531 10.59 8.19 22.89
N SER A 532 9.29 7.98 23.06
CA SER A 532 8.68 6.67 23.29
C SER A 532 7.48 6.45 22.38
N ILE A 533 6.94 5.24 22.34
CA ILE A 533 5.70 4.97 21.60
C ILE A 533 4.53 5.83 22.10
N HIS A 534 4.52 6.18 23.39
CA HIS A 534 3.49 7.02 24.01
C HIS A 534 3.64 8.51 23.66
N THR A 535 4.86 8.98 23.37
CA THR A 535 5.09 10.38 22.95
C THR A 535 5.07 10.55 21.44
N ALA A 536 5.25 9.46 20.68
CA ALA A 536 5.34 9.48 19.22
C ALA A 536 4.14 10.16 18.56
N HIS A 537 2.93 9.85 19.02
CA HIS A 537 1.70 10.45 18.51
C HIS A 537 1.69 11.98 18.73
N LYS A 538 1.86 12.42 19.97
CA LYS A 538 1.82 13.84 20.36
C LYS A 538 2.93 14.67 19.71
N ASP A 539 4.14 14.14 19.63
CA ASP A 539 5.25 14.87 19.01
C ASP A 539 5.08 14.97 17.50
N LYS A 540 4.39 14.00 16.88
CA LYS A 540 4.07 14.05 15.45
C LYS A 540 2.94 15.02 15.16
N GLU A 541 1.86 15.00 15.94
CA GLU A 541 0.81 16.02 15.89
C GLU A 541 1.42 17.41 16.00
N GLN A 542 2.32 17.62 16.97
CA GLN A 542 2.98 18.91 17.12
C GLN A 542 3.90 19.26 15.94
N ALA A 543 4.65 18.28 15.40
CA ALA A 543 5.48 18.48 14.21
C ALA A 543 4.66 18.89 12.97
N ILE A 544 3.47 18.32 12.82
CA ILE A 544 2.49 18.72 11.80
C ILE A 544 2.04 20.16 12.03
N LEU A 545 1.71 20.53 13.27
CA LEU A 545 1.32 21.91 13.62
C LEU A 545 2.44 22.91 13.33
N MET A 546 3.70 22.53 13.62
CA MET A 546 4.87 23.34 13.27
C MET A 546 4.98 23.55 11.75
N MET A 547 4.86 22.49 10.95
CA MET A 547 4.85 22.60 9.50
C MET A 547 3.72 23.50 8.98
N THR A 548 2.50 23.28 9.46
CA THR A 548 1.33 24.08 9.08
C THR A 548 1.50 25.55 9.42
N LEU A 549 2.02 25.86 10.62
CA LEU A 549 2.28 27.23 11.04
C LEU A 549 3.31 27.92 10.14
N ARG A 550 4.41 27.23 9.78
CA ARG A 550 5.40 27.75 8.82
C ARG A 550 4.76 28.07 7.47
N ILE A 551 4.01 27.12 6.90
CA ILE A 551 3.35 27.29 5.60
C ILE A 551 2.36 28.46 5.64
N LYS A 552 1.59 28.60 6.73
CA LYS A 552 0.65 29.70 6.92
C LYS A 552 1.35 31.04 7.01
N ILE A 553 2.43 31.16 7.78
CA ILE A 553 3.22 32.39 7.86
C ILE A 553 3.72 32.77 6.46
N ASP A 554 4.23 31.80 5.69
CA ASP A 554 4.67 32.03 4.31
C ASP A 554 3.53 32.45 3.37
N HIS A 555 2.34 31.89 3.55
CA HIS A 555 1.16 32.20 2.75
C HIS A 555 0.55 33.56 3.11
N TRP A 556 0.39 33.86 4.39
CA TRP A 556 -0.18 35.11 4.90
C TRP A 556 0.73 36.31 4.66
N SER A 557 2.04 36.09 4.59
CA SER A 557 3.02 37.13 4.28
C SER A 557 3.24 37.35 2.78
N ARG A 558 2.38 36.81 1.90
CA ARG A 558 2.46 37.10 0.46
C ARG A 558 2.26 38.59 0.21
N GLY A 559 3.21 39.22 -0.48
CA GLY A 559 3.21 40.67 -0.73
C GLY A 559 3.90 41.50 0.36
N VAL A 560 4.41 40.86 1.42
CA VAL A 560 5.33 41.47 2.39
C VAL A 560 6.77 41.35 1.87
N ASP A 561 7.61 42.32 2.23
CA ASP A 561 9.04 42.32 1.92
C ASP A 561 9.75 41.02 2.35
N GLU A 562 10.65 40.51 1.51
CA GLU A 562 11.28 39.20 1.73
C GLU A 562 12.22 39.19 2.94
N GLU A 563 12.83 40.32 3.32
CA GLU A 563 13.66 40.39 4.53
C GLU A 563 12.81 40.21 5.78
N ILE A 564 11.62 40.83 5.81
CA ILE A 564 10.66 40.66 6.91
C ILE A 564 10.14 39.21 6.96
N ARG A 565 9.85 38.62 5.79
CA ARG A 565 9.43 37.22 5.70
C ARG A 565 10.53 36.29 6.19
N HIS A 566 11.78 36.54 5.80
CA HIS A 566 12.93 35.81 6.26
C HIS A 566 13.11 35.93 7.77
N HIS A 567 13.04 37.15 8.32
CA HIS A 567 13.11 37.41 9.76
C HIS A 567 12.04 36.63 10.54
N ASN A 568 10.79 36.62 10.05
CA ASN A 568 9.70 35.86 10.67
C ASN A 568 9.96 34.34 10.64
N ARG A 569 10.56 33.81 9.56
CA ARG A 569 10.98 32.41 9.53
C ARG A 569 12.07 32.14 10.56
N GLN A 570 13.04 33.04 10.73
CA GLN A 570 14.11 32.88 11.71
C GLN A 570 13.57 32.87 13.14
N ILE A 571 12.64 33.75 13.49
CA ILE A 571 11.95 33.73 14.79
C ILE A 571 11.25 32.38 15.01
N LEU A 572 10.50 31.93 14.01
CA LEU A 572 9.76 30.67 14.09
C LEU A 572 10.69 29.47 14.30
N ILE A 573 11.80 29.43 13.56
CA ILE A 573 12.82 28.39 13.73
C ILE A 573 13.47 28.48 15.11
N ALA A 574 13.78 29.67 15.62
CA ALA A 574 14.32 29.84 16.96
C ALA A 574 13.39 29.25 18.04
N GLU A 575 12.07 29.39 17.90
CA GLU A 575 11.11 28.74 18.80
C GLU A 575 11.08 27.21 18.61
N TYR A 576 11.22 26.72 17.38
CA TYR A 576 11.28 25.27 17.12
C TYR A 576 12.53 24.62 17.70
N LEU A 577 13.66 25.34 17.69
CA LEU A 577 14.92 24.89 18.27
C LEU A 577 14.86 24.76 19.81
N ARG A 578 13.92 25.44 20.48
CA ARG A 578 13.67 25.30 21.92
C ARG A 578 12.81 24.09 22.28
N MET A 579 12.19 23.44 21.28
CA MET A 579 11.37 22.26 21.50
C MET A 579 12.24 21.02 21.76
N PRO A 580 11.67 19.94 22.34
CA PRO A 580 12.39 18.68 22.49
C PRO A 580 12.94 18.19 21.14
N ALA A 581 14.20 17.75 21.11
CA ALA A 581 14.88 17.33 19.88
C ALA A 581 14.10 16.28 19.07
N ARG A 582 13.44 15.33 19.75
CA ARG A 582 12.56 14.32 19.14
C ARG A 582 11.41 14.91 18.31
N ARG A 583 10.89 16.08 18.71
CA ARG A 583 9.77 16.77 18.05
C ARG A 583 10.27 17.57 16.86
N LEU A 584 11.40 18.26 17.01
CA LEU A 584 12.03 18.93 15.88
C LEU A 584 12.45 17.93 14.80
N TRP A 585 13.01 16.80 15.20
CA TRP A 585 13.38 15.71 14.28
C TRP A 585 12.17 15.23 13.48
N SER A 586 11.02 14.99 14.12
CA SER A 586 9.77 14.63 13.42
C SER A 586 9.34 15.71 12.42
N TYR A 587 9.44 16.99 12.78
CA TYR A 587 9.16 18.11 11.90
C TYR A 587 10.08 18.11 10.67
N MET A 588 11.38 17.92 10.86
CA MET A 588 12.37 17.89 9.79
C MET A 588 12.10 16.75 8.79
N HIS A 589 11.71 15.57 9.26
CA HIS A 589 11.34 14.46 8.38
C HIS A 589 10.13 14.76 7.49
N ILE A 590 9.11 15.41 8.05
CA ILE A 590 7.94 15.86 7.30
C ILE A 590 8.38 16.88 6.22
N VAL A 591 9.20 17.85 6.60
CA VAL A 591 9.72 18.87 5.68
C VAL A 591 10.61 18.25 4.59
N ARG A 592 11.48 17.29 4.92
CA ARG A 592 12.30 16.57 3.94
C ARG A 592 11.45 15.88 2.89
N TYR A 593 10.41 15.18 3.34
CA TYR A 593 9.50 14.49 2.45
C TYR A 593 8.88 15.48 1.46
N MET A 594 8.33 16.61 1.95
CA MET A 594 7.76 17.64 1.08
C MET A 594 8.72 18.16 0.01
N TYR A 595 10.00 18.39 0.34
CA TYR A 595 10.96 18.96 -0.61
C TYR A 595 11.56 17.95 -1.59
N LEU A 596 11.61 16.66 -1.23
CA LEU A 596 12.35 15.65 -2.00
C LEU A 596 11.47 14.60 -2.68
N SER A 597 10.15 14.58 -2.47
CA SER A 597 9.25 13.64 -3.14
C SER A 597 8.53 14.26 -4.35
N ASP A 598 8.83 13.79 -5.56
CA ASP A 598 8.08 14.15 -6.80
C ASP A 598 6.71 13.44 -6.90
N THR A 599 6.32 12.64 -5.91
CA THR A 599 5.11 11.80 -5.94
C THR A 599 4.35 11.84 -4.61
N TYR A 600 3.10 12.30 -4.65
CA TYR A 600 2.17 12.43 -3.51
C TYR A 600 1.61 11.11 -2.94
N PHE A 601 2.31 9.98 -3.05
CA PHE A 601 1.94 8.70 -2.39
C PHE A 601 3.19 7.84 -2.14
N ILE A 602 3.44 7.40 -0.90
CA ILE A 602 4.66 6.68 -0.46
C ILE A 602 4.36 5.24 0.02
N PRO A 603 5.36 4.31 0.21
CA PRO A 603 6.50 4.48 1.14
C PRO A 603 7.92 4.19 0.60
N ILE A 604 8.82 5.10 0.98
CA ILE A 604 10.19 4.88 1.49
C ILE A 604 11.22 4.40 0.45
N ARG A 605 11.87 5.36 -0.19
CA ARG A 605 13.31 5.31 -0.47
C ARG A 605 13.97 6.54 0.17
N LEU A 606 14.05 6.56 1.50
CA LEU A 606 15.03 7.43 2.16
C LEU A 606 16.40 6.76 1.94
N LYS A 607 17.35 7.49 1.35
CA LYS A 607 18.73 7.03 1.21
C LYS A 607 19.32 6.82 2.63
N PRO A 608 20.14 5.77 2.83
CA PRO A 608 20.51 5.27 4.17
C PRO A 608 21.50 6.11 5.00
N GLU A 609 21.79 7.36 4.63
CA GLU A 609 22.71 8.21 5.40
C GLU A 609 22.21 9.66 5.35
N GLN A 610 21.45 10.08 6.37
CA GLN A 610 21.09 11.49 6.56
C GLN A 610 22.14 12.12 7.49
N PRO A 611 22.68 13.31 7.19
CA PRO A 611 23.79 13.84 7.97
C PRO A 611 23.42 14.11 9.44
N GLU A 612 22.18 14.49 9.74
CA GLU A 612 21.76 14.67 11.13
C GLU A 612 21.83 13.39 11.97
N ASP A 613 21.84 12.20 11.34
CA ASP A 613 21.92 10.93 12.04
C ASP A 613 23.25 10.81 12.80
N ALA A 614 24.35 11.26 12.20
CA ALA A 614 25.67 11.26 12.85
C ALA A 614 25.67 12.11 14.13
N VAL A 615 24.95 13.23 14.13
CA VAL A 615 24.76 14.09 15.30
C VAL A 615 23.93 13.38 16.38
N ILE A 616 22.86 12.68 15.98
CA ILE A 616 22.00 11.92 16.91
C ILE A 616 22.75 10.75 17.56
N TYR A 617 23.53 10.00 16.79
CA TYR A 617 24.31 8.89 17.33
C TYR A 617 25.42 9.34 18.28
N ALA A 618 25.88 10.58 18.13
CA ALA A 618 26.87 11.19 19.01
C ALA A 618 26.27 12.19 20.00
N LYS A 619 24.95 12.16 20.24
CA LYS A 619 24.22 13.15 21.05
C LYS A 619 24.85 13.40 22.43
N ASP A 620 25.47 12.38 23.03
CA ASP A 620 26.02 12.43 24.38
C ASP A 620 27.36 13.19 24.45
N LEU A 621 27.96 13.55 23.31
CA LEU A 621 29.13 14.45 23.22
C LEU A 621 28.74 15.93 23.29
N PHE A 622 27.46 16.24 23.07
CA PHE A 622 26.99 17.61 22.94
C PHE A 622 26.33 18.12 24.22
N GLN A 623 26.48 19.41 24.47
CA GLN A 623 25.67 20.10 25.46
C GLN A 623 24.17 20.03 25.06
N PRO A 624 23.26 19.70 26.00
CA PRO A 624 21.85 19.45 25.68
C PRO A 624 21.12 20.59 24.96
N ASP A 625 21.49 21.84 25.24
CA ASP A 625 20.92 23.05 24.63
C ASP A 625 21.43 23.30 23.20
N ARG A 626 22.52 22.65 22.79
CA ARG A 626 23.11 22.79 21.45
C ARG A 626 22.66 21.67 20.49
N LEU A 627 22.28 20.50 21.02
CA LEU A 627 21.93 19.31 20.22
C LEU A 627 20.88 19.60 19.13
N THR A 628 19.78 20.27 19.51
CA THR A 628 18.67 20.57 18.60
C THR A 628 19.10 21.49 17.44
N SER A 629 19.96 22.48 17.71
CA SER A 629 20.53 23.38 16.69
C SER A 629 21.41 22.62 15.70
N LEU A 630 22.27 21.73 16.20
CA LEU A 630 23.21 20.97 15.36
C LEU A 630 22.50 19.97 14.45
N ILE A 631 21.46 19.29 14.97
CA ILE A 631 20.58 18.42 14.18
C ILE A 631 19.93 19.21 13.04
N TYR A 632 19.38 20.39 13.34
CA TYR A 632 18.72 21.23 12.34
C TYR A 632 19.70 21.73 11.27
N LYS A 633 20.91 22.16 11.66
CA LYS A 633 21.95 22.63 10.74
C LYS A 633 22.38 21.55 9.74
N ALA A 634 22.61 20.32 10.22
CA ALA A 634 22.95 19.19 9.36
C ALA A 634 21.84 18.93 8.32
N PHE A 635 20.58 18.99 8.76
CA PHE A 635 19.41 18.80 7.92
C PHE A 635 19.22 19.90 6.88
N THR A 636 19.28 21.17 7.26
CA THR A 636 19.06 22.28 6.31
C THR A 636 20.14 22.29 5.24
N TYR A 637 21.39 22.04 5.63
CA TYR A 637 22.49 21.91 4.69
C TYR A 637 22.26 20.79 3.64
N ASP A 638 21.82 19.61 4.07
CA ASP A 638 21.48 18.49 3.17
C ASP A 638 20.36 18.85 2.18
N ILE A 639 19.30 19.51 2.67
CA ILE A 639 18.17 19.93 1.84
C ILE A 639 18.65 20.92 0.76
N GLU A 640 19.45 21.91 1.14
CA GLU A 640 19.93 22.92 0.19
C GLU A 640 20.92 22.34 -0.83
N CYS A 641 21.85 21.46 -0.41
CA CYS A 641 22.74 20.77 -1.34
C CYS A 641 21.97 19.92 -2.37
N ARG A 642 20.87 19.30 -1.96
CA ARG A 642 20.02 18.49 -2.85
C ARG A 642 19.18 19.33 -3.81
N LYS A 643 18.75 20.53 -3.38
CA LYS A 643 18.06 21.48 -4.26
C LYS A 643 18.98 22.02 -5.35
N PHE A 644 20.28 22.15 -5.04
CA PHE A 644 21.26 22.77 -5.94
C PHE A 644 22.50 21.87 -6.17
N PRO A 645 22.35 20.70 -6.82
CA PRO A 645 23.42 19.70 -6.92
C PRO A 645 24.61 20.13 -7.80
N HIS A 646 24.47 21.21 -8.57
CA HIS A 646 25.51 21.74 -9.46
C HIS A 646 26.39 22.82 -8.82
N ILE A 647 26.11 23.21 -7.57
CA ILE A 647 26.84 24.27 -6.89
C ILE A 647 27.96 23.63 -6.04
N ASP A 648 29.20 23.88 -6.46
CA ASP A 648 30.37 23.62 -5.61
C ASP A 648 30.59 24.82 -4.67
N ILE A 649 30.29 24.64 -3.39
CA ILE A 649 30.47 25.69 -2.36
C ILE A 649 31.93 26.10 -2.16
N TRP A 650 32.87 25.27 -2.62
CA TRP A 650 34.31 25.53 -2.56
C TRP A 650 34.92 25.83 -3.95
N GLY A 651 34.10 25.90 -5.00
CA GLY A 651 34.51 26.22 -6.36
C GLY A 651 34.85 27.72 -6.59
N GLU A 652 35.61 27.99 -7.65
CA GLU A 652 35.98 29.35 -8.10
C GLU A 652 34.75 30.13 -8.59
N LEU A 653 34.64 31.39 -8.17
CA LEU A 653 33.53 32.27 -8.57
C LEU A 653 33.73 32.72 -10.02
N THR A 654 32.77 32.43 -10.89
CA THR A 654 32.69 33.09 -12.20
C THR A 654 31.83 34.36 -12.07
N PRO A 655 32.10 35.42 -12.84
CA PRO A 655 31.36 36.69 -12.76
C PRO A 655 29.83 36.57 -12.94
N ASP A 656 29.37 35.51 -13.61
CA ASP A 656 27.93 35.27 -13.89
C ASP A 656 27.17 34.57 -12.75
N SER A 657 27.84 34.14 -11.67
CA SER A 657 27.24 33.29 -10.66
C SER A 657 26.64 34.04 -9.47
N LYS A 658 25.63 34.91 -9.72
CA LYS A 658 24.88 35.60 -8.64
C LYS A 658 24.24 34.63 -7.65
N ASN A 659 23.81 33.45 -8.11
CA ASN A 659 23.26 32.39 -7.26
C ASN A 659 24.31 31.69 -6.39
N THR A 660 25.57 31.62 -6.82
CA THR A 660 26.68 31.02 -6.04
C THR A 660 27.17 31.97 -4.95
N ALA A 661 27.16 33.28 -5.19
CA ALA A 661 27.39 34.30 -4.16
C ALA A 661 26.27 34.28 -3.11
N LEU A 662 25.00 34.21 -3.54
CA LEU A 662 23.84 34.09 -2.64
C LEU A 662 23.90 32.78 -1.81
N MET A 663 24.33 31.66 -2.39
CA MET A 663 24.48 30.40 -1.65
C MET A 663 25.69 30.37 -0.72
N LYS A 664 26.80 31.07 -1.03
CA LYS A 664 27.92 31.25 -0.08
C LYS A 664 27.47 32.15 1.08
N VAL A 665 26.79 33.26 0.77
CA VAL A 665 26.18 34.14 1.78
C VAL A 665 25.16 33.37 2.62
N LEU A 666 24.27 32.58 2.03
CA LEU A 666 23.33 31.73 2.76
C LEU A 666 24.03 30.58 3.52
N ALA A 667 25.12 29.98 3.03
CA ALA A 667 25.88 28.99 3.80
C ALA A 667 26.51 29.59 5.06
N PHE A 668 26.87 30.89 5.03
CA PHE A 668 27.39 31.63 6.18
C PHE A 668 26.28 32.30 7.04
N GLU A 669 25.18 32.77 6.43
CA GLU A 669 24.04 33.46 7.09
C GLU A 669 22.96 32.49 7.61
N VAL A 670 22.58 31.44 6.87
CA VAL A 670 21.59 30.43 7.31
C VAL A 670 22.13 29.62 8.50
N GLN A 671 23.44 29.61 8.72
CA GLN A 671 24.07 29.00 9.89
C GLN A 671 24.26 29.93 11.08
N GLY A 672 23.86 31.20 10.94
CA GLY A 672 23.81 32.21 12.00
C GLY A 672 25.05 32.21 12.88
N THR A 673 26.19 32.72 12.41
CA THR A 673 27.29 33.28 13.24
C THR A 673 27.70 32.53 14.52
N GLU A 674 27.51 31.21 14.61
CA GLU A 674 27.96 30.44 15.78
C GLU A 674 29.38 29.96 15.51
N SER A 675 30.32 30.49 16.27
CA SER A 675 31.72 30.08 16.23
C SER A 675 31.88 28.62 16.68
N ILE A 676 32.90 27.94 16.16
CA ILE A 676 33.36 26.64 16.66
C ILE A 676 33.77 26.69 18.14
N LEU A 677 34.03 27.89 18.68
CA LEU A 677 34.21 28.14 20.12
C LEU A 677 32.98 27.83 20.99
N ASN A 678 31.81 27.74 20.37
CA ASN A 678 30.55 27.44 21.04
C ASN A 678 29.83 26.31 20.30
N CYS A 679 30.56 25.28 19.89
CA CYS A 679 30.04 24.20 19.06
C CYS A 679 29.27 23.13 19.84
N GLY A 680 29.17 23.27 21.16
CA GLY A 680 28.51 22.35 22.07
C GLY A 680 29.33 21.11 22.42
N ILE A 681 30.57 20.96 21.94
CA ILE A 681 31.47 19.86 22.33
C ILE A 681 32.59 20.44 23.21
N PRO A 682 32.55 20.27 24.55
CA PRO A 682 33.49 20.94 25.46
C PRO A 682 34.97 20.72 25.11
N THR A 683 35.34 19.52 24.66
CA THR A 683 36.72 19.21 24.26
C THR A 683 37.17 20.01 23.03
N ILE A 684 36.27 20.25 22.08
CA ILE A 684 36.54 21.06 20.89
C ILE A 684 36.53 22.54 21.25
N GLU A 685 35.59 22.98 22.07
CA GLU A 685 35.51 24.37 22.55
C GLU A 685 36.76 24.76 23.33
N ASN A 686 37.28 23.88 24.20
CA ASN A 686 38.52 24.07 24.93
C ASN A 686 39.74 24.14 23.99
N LEU A 687 39.78 23.28 22.97
CA LEU A 687 40.84 23.35 21.95
C LEU A 687 40.79 24.70 21.23
N ALA A 688 39.61 25.08 20.72
CA ALA A 688 39.42 26.35 20.03
C ALA A 688 39.78 27.55 20.94
N ALA A 689 39.33 27.55 22.19
CA ALA A 689 39.65 28.60 23.17
C ALA A 689 41.15 28.68 23.48
N SER A 690 41.84 27.53 23.56
CA SER A 690 43.29 27.49 23.75
C SER A 690 44.06 28.05 22.55
N LEU A 691 43.57 27.82 21.33
CA LEU A 691 44.17 28.38 20.11
C LEU A 691 43.96 29.89 20.03
N VAL A 692 42.78 30.36 20.46
CA VAL A 692 42.46 31.79 20.56
C VAL A 692 43.33 32.49 21.60
N SER A 693 43.56 31.88 22.76
CA SER A 693 44.40 32.47 23.82
C SER A 693 45.89 32.48 23.50
N GLN A 694 46.36 31.57 22.64
CA GLN A 694 47.74 31.53 22.14
C GLN A 694 48.00 32.52 20.99
N THR A 695 46.96 33.21 20.49
CA THR A 695 47.04 34.12 19.34
C THR A 695 46.50 35.51 19.73
N PRO A 696 47.34 36.43 20.26
CA PRO A 696 46.89 37.65 20.97
C PRO A 696 45.94 38.57 20.19
N PHE A 697 46.08 38.64 18.86
CA PHE A 697 45.23 39.47 17.99
C PHE A 697 43.82 38.90 17.80
N VAL A 698 43.67 37.58 17.89
CA VAL A 698 42.41 36.83 17.68
C VAL A 698 41.51 36.86 18.93
N GLY A 699 42.11 36.81 20.13
CA GLY A 699 41.38 36.89 21.40
C GLY A 699 40.65 38.23 21.63
N MET A 700 41.20 39.34 21.12
CA MET A 700 40.60 40.66 21.23
C MET A 700 39.36 40.82 20.32
N ALA A 701 39.39 40.25 19.12
CA ALA A 701 38.29 40.31 18.16
C ALA A 701 37.11 39.39 18.53
N LEU A 702 37.38 38.18 19.03
CA LEU A 702 36.32 37.22 19.41
C LEU A 702 35.67 37.54 20.77
N GLY A 703 36.39 38.18 21.69
CA GLY A 703 35.83 38.65 22.98
C GLY A 703 34.78 39.77 22.84
N ILE A 704 34.80 40.51 21.73
CA ILE A 704 33.76 41.49 21.37
C ILE A 704 32.51 40.76 20.83
N TRP A 705 32.68 39.67 20.07
CA TRP A 705 31.58 38.89 19.48
C TRP A 705 30.80 38.05 20.50
N SER A 706 31.47 37.50 21.52
CA SER A 706 30.83 36.67 22.56
C SER A 706 30.00 37.46 23.59
N ARG A 707 30.09 38.80 23.61
CA ARG A 707 29.45 39.65 24.63
C ARG A 707 28.05 40.15 24.27
N ASN A 708 27.46 39.76 23.15
CA ASN A 708 26.12 40.24 22.79
C ASN A 708 25.17 39.15 22.26
N PRO A 709 24.49 38.38 23.14
CA PRO A 709 23.55 37.36 22.65
C PRO A 709 22.09 37.80 22.54
N ARG A 710 21.63 38.96 23.05
CA ARG A 710 20.16 39.25 23.16
C ARG A 710 19.74 40.74 23.24
N ASN A 711 20.02 41.58 22.23
CA ASN A 711 19.28 42.85 22.09
C ASN A 711 18.80 43.09 20.65
N PRO A 712 17.52 42.82 20.33
CA PRO A 712 16.96 43.06 18.99
C PRO A 712 16.73 44.54 18.66
N ASN A 713 16.98 45.49 19.58
CA ASN A 713 16.75 46.93 19.37
C ASN A 713 18.03 47.76 19.18
N TYR A 714 19.18 47.14 18.91
CA TYR A 714 20.39 47.92 18.61
C TYR A 714 20.41 48.36 17.14
N HIS A 715 19.79 49.50 16.86
CA HIS A 715 20.07 50.28 15.65
C HIS A 715 21.18 51.29 15.99
N PRO A 716 22.40 51.16 15.46
CA PRO A 716 23.36 52.25 15.57
C PRO A 716 22.78 53.42 14.77
N THR A 717 22.47 54.54 15.44
CA THR A 717 22.15 55.78 14.75
C THR A 717 23.35 56.15 13.86
N PRO A 718 23.17 56.42 12.56
CA PRO A 718 24.30 56.68 11.68
C PRO A 718 24.95 58.01 12.07
N SER A 719 26.20 57.92 12.52
CA SER A 719 27.14 59.04 12.49
C SER A 719 27.47 59.37 11.02
N PRO A 720 27.75 60.64 10.65
CA PRO A 720 27.92 61.06 9.25
C PRO A 720 29.12 60.45 8.49
N ASP A 721 29.98 59.66 9.15
CA ASP A 721 31.21 59.10 8.56
C ASP A 721 31.06 57.62 8.14
N PHE A 722 29.93 57.24 7.54
CA PHE A 722 29.55 55.84 7.30
C PHE A 722 30.36 55.15 6.20
N GLU A 723 30.90 55.87 5.22
CA GLU A 723 31.68 55.27 4.13
C GLU A 723 33.10 54.86 4.56
N SER A 724 33.74 55.58 5.49
CA SER A 724 35.07 55.19 6.03
C SER A 724 35.02 54.03 7.04
N ASN A 725 33.86 53.79 7.65
CA ASN A 725 33.63 52.69 8.59
C ASN A 725 33.17 51.39 7.91
N LEU A 726 32.68 51.46 6.67
CA LEU A 726 32.23 50.27 5.94
C LEU A 726 33.43 49.40 5.53
N ASP A 727 34.51 50.00 5.01
CA ASP A 727 35.73 49.26 4.64
C ASP A 727 36.43 48.68 5.88
N ALA A 728 36.51 49.42 6.99
CA ALA A 728 37.05 48.91 8.25
C ALA A 728 36.18 47.81 8.88
N ALA A 729 34.84 47.92 8.77
CA ALA A 729 33.91 46.88 9.20
C ALA A 729 33.98 45.64 8.31
N LEU A 730 34.16 45.81 6.99
CA LEU A 730 34.34 44.72 6.03
C LEU A 730 35.70 44.01 6.22
N ASP A 731 36.78 44.75 6.50
CA ASP A 731 38.09 44.18 6.84
C ASP A 731 38.07 43.43 8.18
N LEU A 732 37.40 43.99 9.20
CA LEU A 732 37.22 43.31 10.49
C LEU A 732 36.33 42.06 10.36
N PHE A 733 35.29 42.14 9.52
CA PHE A 733 34.43 41.02 9.18
C PHE A 733 35.23 39.93 8.45
N ASP A 734 36.10 40.29 7.50
CA ASP A 734 37.01 39.36 6.80
C ASP A 734 38.02 38.69 7.76
N ILE A 735 38.62 39.45 8.68
CA ILE A 735 39.56 38.91 9.69
C ILE A 735 38.85 37.91 10.62
N LEU A 736 37.64 38.21 11.09
CA LEU A 736 36.87 37.31 11.96
C LEU A 736 36.49 36.01 11.24
N HIS A 737 36.09 36.09 9.97
CA HIS A 737 35.75 34.91 9.17
C HIS A 737 36.99 34.05 8.87
N ARG A 738 38.12 34.66 8.48
CA ARG A 738 39.39 33.96 8.27
C ARG A 738 39.87 33.27 9.54
N THR A 739 39.71 33.94 10.68
CA THR A 739 40.08 33.40 11.99
C THR A 739 39.21 32.20 12.38
N GLU A 740 37.89 32.32 12.26
CA GLU A 740 36.95 31.22 12.49
C GLU A 740 37.24 30.03 11.55
N LEU A 741 37.56 30.31 10.28
CA LEU A 741 37.91 29.29 9.31
C LEU A 741 39.21 28.56 9.67
N ALA A 742 40.24 29.31 10.11
CA ALA A 742 41.49 28.74 10.59
C ALA A 742 41.26 27.85 11.82
N LEU A 743 40.44 28.28 12.78
CA LEU A 743 40.07 27.47 13.94
C LEU A 743 39.38 26.18 13.52
N ARG A 744 38.43 26.24 12.59
CA ARG A 744 37.75 25.05 12.04
C ARG A 744 38.71 24.07 11.38
N VAL A 745 39.67 24.56 10.58
CA VAL A 745 40.68 23.72 9.92
C VAL A 745 41.56 23.00 10.95
N ILE A 746 42.02 23.70 11.99
CA ILE A 746 42.85 23.12 13.05
C ILE A 746 42.03 22.11 13.86
N CYS A 747 40.80 22.46 14.26
CA CYS A 747 39.89 21.56 14.96
C CYS A 747 39.60 20.31 14.15
N ARG A 748 39.33 20.43 12.84
CA ARG A 748 39.12 19.28 11.95
C ARG A 748 40.31 18.34 11.90
N THR A 749 41.51 18.90 11.80
CA THR A 749 42.76 18.13 11.68
C THR A 749 43.04 17.34 12.96
N ARG A 750 42.70 17.91 14.13
CA ARG A 750 42.95 17.27 15.43
C ARG A 750 41.78 16.44 15.96
N PHE A 751 40.58 16.57 15.37
CA PHE A 751 39.32 16.04 15.90
C PHE A 751 39.39 14.58 16.34
N LEU A 752 39.78 13.65 15.45
CA LEU A 752 39.78 12.22 15.77
C LEU A 752 40.73 11.88 16.92
N GLY A 753 41.89 12.55 16.98
CA GLY A 753 42.87 12.33 18.04
C GLY A 753 42.39 12.81 19.41
N ILE A 754 41.76 14.00 19.47
CA ILE A 754 41.30 14.57 20.75
C ILE A 754 39.97 14.00 21.23
N MET A 755 39.14 13.47 20.33
CA MET A 755 37.83 12.90 20.66
C MET A 755 37.89 11.41 21.02
N GLU A 756 39.06 10.75 20.89
CA GLU A 756 39.19 9.32 21.16
C GLU A 756 38.90 8.97 22.63
N SER A 757 39.33 9.81 23.58
CA SER A 757 39.00 9.63 24.99
C SER A 757 37.51 9.77 25.28
N GLU A 758 36.84 10.72 24.60
CA GLU A 758 35.39 10.91 24.73
C GLU A 758 34.61 9.77 24.07
N ARG A 759 35.10 9.25 22.94
CA ARG A 759 34.52 8.08 22.25
C ARG A 759 34.48 6.88 23.19
N VAL A 760 35.59 6.58 23.86
CA VAL A 760 35.67 5.48 24.83
C VAL A 760 34.76 5.74 26.03
N ARG A 761 34.78 6.97 26.58
CA ARG A 761 33.97 7.37 27.73
C ARG A 761 32.47 7.20 27.48
N HIS A 762 32.00 7.56 26.28
CA HIS A 762 30.58 7.53 25.91
C HIS A 762 30.16 6.25 25.17
N GLY A 763 31.05 5.25 25.06
CA GLY A 763 30.73 3.97 24.41
C GLY A 763 30.43 4.07 22.91
N LEU A 764 30.97 5.08 22.24
CA LEU A 764 30.74 5.30 20.81
C LEU A 764 31.59 4.37 19.95
N THR A 765 31.04 3.91 18.83
CA THR A 765 31.82 3.12 17.86
C THR A 765 32.83 4.02 17.12
N PRO A 766 33.98 3.50 16.66
CA PRO A 766 34.90 4.25 15.80
C PRO A 766 34.22 4.83 14.57
N LYS A 767 33.28 4.08 13.99
CA LYS A 767 32.48 4.53 12.85
C LYS A 767 31.61 5.76 13.20
N THR A 768 30.92 5.74 14.33
CA THR A 768 30.11 6.88 14.79
C THR A 768 30.94 8.15 14.90
N LEU A 769 32.17 8.06 15.40
CA LEU A 769 33.06 9.21 15.52
C LEU A 769 33.55 9.72 14.14
N GLN A 770 33.81 8.81 13.20
CA GLN A 770 34.19 9.17 11.82
C GLN A 770 33.02 9.81 11.05
N ASP A 771 31.82 9.25 11.17
CA ASP A 771 30.61 9.79 10.57
C ASP A 771 30.32 11.19 11.13
N LEU A 772 30.49 11.36 12.45
CA LEU A 772 30.40 12.67 13.08
C LEU A 772 31.45 13.63 12.55
N HIS A 773 32.74 13.25 12.50
CA HIS A 773 33.82 14.10 11.98
C HIS A 773 33.48 14.64 10.58
N LYS A 774 33.05 13.74 9.70
CA LYS A 774 32.63 14.11 8.34
C LYS A 774 31.50 15.12 8.38
N VAL A 775 30.36 14.77 8.97
CA VAL A 775 29.16 15.63 9.02
C VAL A 775 29.45 16.98 9.69
N PHE A 776 30.21 16.95 10.78
CA PHE A 776 30.48 18.12 11.59
C PHE A 776 31.26 19.17 10.80
N PHE A 777 32.22 18.77 9.97
CA PHE A 777 33.03 19.71 9.18
C PHE A 777 32.58 19.87 7.72
N THR A 778 31.61 19.09 7.24
CA THR A 778 31.04 19.29 5.89
C THR A 778 29.67 19.96 5.91
N ALA A 779 28.86 19.72 6.95
CA ALA A 779 27.47 20.19 6.99
C ALA A 779 27.20 21.16 8.14
N VAL A 780 27.72 20.88 9.35
CA VAL A 780 27.41 21.70 10.54
C VAL A 780 28.32 22.94 10.65
N TYR A 781 29.62 22.74 10.46
CA TYR A 781 30.67 23.76 10.40
C TYR A 781 31.48 23.55 9.11
N PRO A 782 30.92 23.88 7.92
CA PRO A 782 31.58 23.66 6.65
C PRO A 782 33.01 24.20 6.67
N THR A 783 33.96 23.31 6.36
CA THR A 783 35.40 23.58 6.42
C THR A 783 36.08 23.19 5.10
N PRO A 784 36.90 24.09 4.51
CA PRO A 784 37.74 23.88 3.33
C PRO A 784 38.40 22.51 3.27
N PRO A 785 38.33 21.70 2.20
CA PRO A 785 39.01 20.41 2.15
C PRO A 785 40.55 20.53 2.28
N ASP A 786 41.25 19.43 2.58
CA ASP A 786 42.67 19.48 2.98
C ASP A 786 43.63 19.96 1.87
N ASP A 787 43.25 19.82 0.61
CA ASP A 787 43.97 20.33 -0.57
C ASP A 787 43.90 21.86 -0.70
N TRP A 788 42.95 22.50 -0.01
CA TRP A 788 42.77 23.95 -0.01
C TRP A 788 43.69 24.70 0.96
N ARG A 789 44.48 23.96 1.78
CA ARG A 789 45.43 24.53 2.76
C ARG A 789 46.44 25.49 2.13
N TYR A 790 46.80 25.33 0.85
CA TYR A 790 47.77 26.21 0.17
C TYR A 790 47.18 27.55 -0.31
N ARG A 791 45.86 27.75 -0.23
CA ARG A 791 45.18 28.98 -0.68
C ARG A 791 44.70 29.89 0.48
N LEU A 792 44.82 29.42 1.72
CA LEU A 792 44.38 30.11 2.94
C LEU A 792 45.53 30.83 3.68
N TRP A 793 46.77 30.50 3.33
CA TRP A 793 48.00 31.21 3.71
C TRP A 793 48.46 32.06 2.54
#